data_AF-A0A0V7ZVV8-F1
#
_entry.id   AF-A0A0V7ZVV8-F1
#
_cell.length_a   1.000
_cell.length_b   1.000
_cell.length_c   1.000
_cell.angle_alpha   90.00
_cell.angle_beta   90.00
_cell.angle_gamma   90.00
#
_symmetry.space_group_name_H-M   'P 1'
#
loop_
_entity.id
_entity.type
_entity.pdbx_description
1 polymer ?
#
loop_
_entity_poly.entity_id
_entity_poly.type
_entity_poly.pdbx_seq_one_letter_code
_entity_poly.pdbx_strand_id
1 'polypeptide(L)'
;METAVDRFWYLVSGALSLNPEAFRLINILPDASKVALMLVLIAGLSQAIGQCVVLFLNRVKPFRFFLSLLVAAIIFAFSFEFWAFSTWLTSTIVFKSNVGFGSVARVLSLSYAPQIFDFLGGLPYLGIPIFVLLSVWSLLGMVTGLNVLTGLGVWGSFICAGLGWLLFQILQRTIGRPVTACGRWLSNKVAGTELDRNGRSFDVPVEDSRKSSSRSKSTKKRVQEAVQKSQVEKSQVKKSQSKRFINFRVIAFAVCIVLILISLITQNWVAVWFGAVTQGIKLLLQLVFISAIALLVSILLTPLESLGWWAGWYGNEAIRLGTSVKPISPQTQIARYVIYLDGINQGSYQYLPGVKIFLDQLATALPPNVLVVKGIMPYSARNKTLKEGALGFLWRVIDSIALKNPSNPIAFIINIRNIVAVAVSADSRYGQVQNQGLARVLWQSLLNNGYEIGSGTPITLIGFSGGGQMSMGAASFLKRLTGAPIEVISLAGVISGNTGAMEIEHLYHLVGEQDRVEKVGPIMFPGRWLVFFLSNWNRAKRRGKFSFISLGPVGHNGIDGPFSQEEFLSDGQTNLRQTLDMVTGILLKDWTLTGFNPRKLKPSNYELYQQGIFSDYNYYPVNQSVDSELYQPIGTWLGRLILPTQEQRQVTKGVFFEVHHADANYQHLLGQTVILRWSKQPEVQAYVQRVTQNVHFIEQVTASKKQGNIHPDRINHWHHVDPLESLAGARPKDDVIVKLPEPVVVDNENERCVIKIDRDPILISGRFYGLVSIIQHLGNDLFKVRHYNRTSRNFDGAEEIVYIPSVIADRDGVFPSSNFQIENSVINEKGWYIYGAKNGDGTFVVQAIAPYHLLSLSLDRVIFGEKATLDYINHEYWRDVADDKGQISTVLLYPTVSSTPDFLEQRLDLEIAAINEWKEGDRALVMHVFGGIGGKNPEFTPLGIYFGHFAYGIAKVIREPLSQELYFDIEYRQIYTHNNTAIIAGNNSWIRYMGDRQWGFLGYRPISDILVKFSPLTEDYDFDGLKFSPLDCIIHELDTMAARYRIGDGTGTTFVGPLNSCVQDSQEALYHSLKRTIAELESNPSYVKWLRRYPEDPQTKRFLQLINLVQSLSSELTPLGIVRPDWQDDRPTLGSFPIENPTETILKTLASWRSLLPRLANDRVAMIFLRLGASLWVQRTNQVGGLNPDIEPLAPTDFGNEIPGIKTPFSN
;
A
#
# COMPACT_ATOMS: atom_id res chain seq x y z
N MET A 1 5.95 -65.86 9.64
CA MET A 1 6.25 -64.70 8.76
C MET A 1 5.73 -63.47 9.48
N GLU A 2 6.55 -62.42 9.61
CA GLU A 2 6.05 -61.14 10.12
C GLU A 2 5.04 -60.56 9.13
N THR A 3 3.89 -60.13 9.64
CA THR A 3 2.82 -59.51 8.86
C THR A 3 3.06 -58.01 8.68
N ALA A 4 2.32 -57.37 7.77
CA ALA A 4 2.32 -55.92 7.66
C ALA A 4 1.88 -55.24 8.98
N VAL A 5 1.02 -55.90 9.76
CA VAL A 5 0.55 -55.41 11.07
C VAL A 5 1.71 -55.40 12.08
N ASP A 6 2.53 -56.45 12.11
CA ASP A 6 3.70 -56.53 12.99
C ASP A 6 4.74 -55.43 12.66
N ARG A 7 4.80 -55.00 11.38
CA ARG A 7 5.70 -53.94 10.89
C ARG A 7 5.03 -52.58 10.73
N PHE A 8 3.88 -52.35 11.35
CA PHE A 8 3.09 -51.12 11.16
C PHE A 8 3.92 -49.83 11.31
N TRP A 9 4.62 -49.65 12.44
CA TRP A 9 5.42 -48.45 12.69
C TRP A 9 6.64 -48.32 11.80
N TYR A 10 7.21 -49.44 11.33
CA TYR A 10 8.29 -49.43 10.36
C TYR A 10 7.79 -48.91 9.00
N LEU A 11 6.61 -49.36 8.55
CA LEU A 11 5.98 -48.88 7.32
C LEU A 11 5.64 -47.39 7.42
N VAL A 12 5.04 -46.94 8.53
CA VAL A 12 4.73 -45.53 8.79
C VAL A 12 5.99 -44.66 8.81
N SER A 13 7.02 -45.05 9.56
CA SER A 13 8.30 -44.33 9.62
C SER A 13 9.00 -44.27 8.25
N GLY A 14 8.95 -45.38 7.50
CA GLY A 14 9.44 -45.45 6.14
C GLY A 14 8.70 -44.51 5.19
N ALA A 15 7.38 -44.39 5.31
CA ALA A 15 6.58 -43.44 4.53
C ALA A 15 6.90 -41.98 4.89
N LEU A 16 7.05 -41.67 6.18
CA LEU A 16 7.42 -40.33 6.67
C LEU A 16 8.81 -39.91 6.19
N SER A 17 9.75 -40.86 6.10
CA SER A 17 11.10 -40.63 5.56
C SER A 17 11.21 -40.76 4.04
N LEU A 18 10.09 -40.99 3.35
CA LEU A 18 10.02 -41.24 1.90
C LEU A 18 10.93 -42.41 1.45
N ASN A 19 11.14 -43.40 2.31
CA ASN A 19 11.97 -44.56 2.04
C ASN A 19 11.28 -45.49 1.01
N PRO A 20 11.86 -45.70 -0.19
CA PRO A 20 11.30 -46.56 -1.23
C PRO A 20 10.98 -47.99 -0.76
N GLU A 21 11.77 -48.51 0.19
CA GLU A 21 11.64 -49.88 0.68
C GLU A 21 10.32 -50.12 1.43
N ALA A 22 9.79 -49.11 2.13
CA ALA A 22 8.49 -49.21 2.80
C ALA A 22 7.33 -49.34 1.81
N PHE A 23 7.39 -48.61 0.69
CA PHE A 23 6.41 -48.71 -0.41
C PHE A 23 6.53 -50.02 -1.19
N ARG A 24 7.70 -50.66 -1.19
CA ARG A 24 7.87 -52.02 -1.70
C ARG A 24 7.27 -53.06 -0.74
N LEU A 25 7.59 -52.97 0.55
CA LEU A 25 7.18 -53.94 1.57
C LEU A 25 5.67 -53.98 1.79
N ILE A 26 4.96 -52.84 1.75
CA ILE A 26 3.49 -52.82 1.84
C ILE A 26 2.81 -53.62 0.72
N ASN A 27 3.48 -53.85 -0.40
CA ASN A 27 2.93 -54.65 -1.50
C ASN A 27 3.19 -56.16 -1.37
N ILE A 28 4.14 -56.57 -0.52
CA ILE A 28 4.65 -57.96 -0.43
C ILE A 28 4.24 -58.63 0.89
N LEU A 29 4.10 -57.87 1.98
CA LEU A 29 3.80 -58.43 3.31
C LEU A 29 2.34 -58.95 3.41
N PRO A 30 2.10 -60.08 4.11
CA PRO A 30 0.76 -60.55 4.44
C PRO A 30 -0.02 -59.51 5.25
N ASP A 31 -1.35 -59.50 5.13
CA ASP A 31 -2.26 -58.55 5.83
C ASP A 31 -2.08 -57.05 5.50
N ALA A 32 -1.36 -56.71 4.43
CA ALA A 32 -1.15 -55.31 4.04
C ALA A 32 -2.43 -54.50 3.76
N SER A 33 -3.50 -55.13 3.26
CA SER A 33 -4.78 -54.43 3.05
C SER A 33 -5.47 -54.03 4.36
N LYS A 34 -5.23 -54.77 5.46
CA LYS A 34 -5.73 -54.39 6.79
C LYS A 34 -5.00 -53.15 7.31
N VAL A 35 -3.69 -53.09 7.11
CA VAL A 35 -2.87 -51.91 7.43
C VAL A 35 -3.30 -50.71 6.59
N ALA A 36 -3.54 -50.90 5.30
CA ALA A 36 -4.03 -49.85 4.41
C ALA A 36 -5.35 -49.24 4.90
N LEU A 37 -6.33 -50.09 5.24
CA LEU A 37 -7.61 -49.64 5.78
C LEU A 37 -7.46 -48.93 7.14
N MET A 38 -6.60 -49.47 8.02
CA MET A 38 -6.36 -48.86 9.34
C MET A 38 -5.72 -47.48 9.20
N LEU A 39 -4.74 -47.30 8.31
CA LEU A 39 -4.10 -46.01 8.05
C LEU A 39 -5.09 -44.96 7.56
N VAL A 40 -5.93 -45.32 6.59
CA VAL A 40 -6.92 -44.41 6.01
C VAL A 40 -7.98 -44.02 7.05
N LEU A 41 -8.44 -44.96 7.88
CA LEU A 41 -9.39 -44.64 8.96
C LEU A 41 -8.77 -43.77 10.06
N ILE A 42 -7.51 -44.04 10.46
CA ILE A 42 -6.80 -43.20 11.44
C ILE A 42 -6.58 -41.80 10.87
N ALA A 43 -6.13 -41.68 9.62
CA ALA A 43 -5.97 -40.38 8.94
C ALA A 43 -7.31 -39.64 8.85
N GLY A 44 -8.39 -40.31 8.45
CA GLY A 44 -9.73 -39.72 8.37
C GLY A 44 -10.27 -39.26 9.72
N LEU A 45 -10.05 -40.03 10.79
CA LEU A 45 -10.41 -39.63 12.15
C LEU A 45 -9.56 -38.46 12.63
N SER A 46 -8.25 -38.48 12.35
CA SER A 46 -7.32 -37.40 12.68
C SER A 46 -7.72 -36.09 12.00
N GLN A 47 -8.07 -36.14 10.71
CA GLN A 47 -8.59 -35.00 9.96
C GLN A 47 -9.93 -34.51 10.52
N ALA A 48 -10.85 -35.42 10.83
CA ALA A 48 -12.13 -35.06 11.44
C ALA A 48 -11.95 -34.34 12.79
N ILE A 49 -10.98 -34.79 13.61
CA ILE A 49 -10.60 -34.11 14.86
C ILE A 49 -10.02 -32.73 14.57
N GLY A 50 -9.08 -32.61 13.62
CA GLY A 50 -8.46 -31.34 13.25
C GLY A 50 -9.47 -30.31 12.70
N GLN A 51 -10.56 -30.77 12.09
CA GLN A 51 -11.63 -29.93 11.52
C GLN A 51 -12.91 -29.87 12.38
N CYS A 52 -12.87 -30.37 13.62
CA CYS A 52 -14.07 -30.50 14.46
C CYS A 52 -14.76 -29.17 14.80
N VAL A 53 -14.09 -28.03 14.58
CA VAL A 53 -14.61 -26.67 14.76
C VAL A 53 -15.96 -26.48 14.07
N VAL A 54 -16.16 -27.04 12.87
CA VAL A 54 -17.42 -26.94 12.12
C VAL A 54 -18.59 -27.51 12.92
N LEU A 55 -18.38 -28.59 13.67
CA LEU A 55 -19.42 -29.21 14.50
C LEU A 55 -19.79 -28.31 15.69
N PHE A 56 -18.81 -27.63 16.29
CA PHE A 56 -19.05 -26.65 17.35
C PHE A 56 -19.81 -25.43 16.83
N LEU A 57 -19.40 -24.89 15.68
CA LEU A 57 -20.06 -23.73 15.05
C LEU A 57 -21.55 -24.00 14.82
N ASN A 58 -21.90 -25.23 14.43
CA ASN A 58 -23.27 -25.67 14.21
C ASN A 58 -23.98 -26.15 15.50
N ARG A 59 -23.41 -25.91 16.68
CA ARG A 59 -23.99 -26.26 18.00
C ARG A 59 -24.39 -27.74 18.13
N VAL A 60 -23.60 -28.64 17.57
CA VAL A 60 -23.85 -30.09 17.67
C VAL A 60 -23.73 -30.54 19.13
N LYS A 61 -24.66 -31.40 19.58
CA LYS A 61 -24.68 -31.93 20.96
C LYS A 61 -23.53 -32.93 21.20
N PRO A 62 -23.00 -33.07 22.44
CA PRO A 62 -21.82 -33.88 22.72
C PRO A 62 -21.87 -35.34 22.23
N PHE A 63 -23.01 -36.04 22.39
CA PHE A 63 -23.14 -37.42 21.89
C PHE A 63 -23.07 -37.49 20.35
N ARG A 64 -23.74 -36.56 19.67
CA ARG A 64 -23.74 -36.47 18.20
C ARG A 64 -22.39 -36.04 17.65
N PHE A 65 -21.61 -35.28 18.41
CA PHE A 65 -20.27 -34.87 18.04
C PHE A 65 -19.35 -36.06 17.77
N PHE A 66 -19.27 -37.02 18.71
CA PHE A 66 -18.45 -38.22 18.52
C PHE A 66 -18.93 -39.09 17.35
N LEU A 67 -20.25 -39.20 17.18
CA LEU A 67 -20.84 -39.92 16.06
C LEU A 67 -20.52 -39.25 14.71
N SER A 68 -20.55 -37.92 14.66
CA SER A 68 -20.15 -37.14 13.48
C SER A 68 -18.68 -37.33 13.11
N LEU A 69 -17.77 -37.42 14.10
CA LEU A 69 -16.35 -37.69 13.83
C LEU A 69 -16.14 -39.07 13.21
N LEU A 70 -16.82 -40.09 13.73
CA LEU A 70 -16.72 -41.46 13.22
C LEU A 70 -17.28 -41.55 11.79
N VAL A 71 -18.41 -40.90 11.51
CA VAL A 71 -19.00 -40.85 10.16
C VAL A 71 -18.12 -40.06 9.19
N ALA A 72 -17.47 -38.98 9.64
CA ALA A 72 -16.52 -38.23 8.82
C ALA A 72 -15.32 -39.10 8.41
N ALA A 73 -14.77 -39.91 9.33
CA ALA A 73 -13.68 -40.84 9.03
C ALA A 73 -14.10 -41.91 8.00
N ILE A 74 -15.34 -42.40 8.06
CA ILE A 74 -15.88 -43.35 7.06
C ILE A 74 -16.05 -42.69 5.68
N ILE A 75 -16.61 -41.46 5.63
CA ILE A 75 -16.76 -40.71 4.37
C ILE A 75 -15.39 -40.42 3.74
N PHE A 76 -14.39 -40.13 4.57
CA PHE A 76 -13.01 -39.94 4.13
C PHE A 76 -12.45 -41.22 3.50
N ALA A 77 -12.60 -42.38 4.15
CA ALA A 77 -12.18 -43.66 3.60
C ALA A 77 -12.88 -43.98 2.27
N PHE A 78 -14.16 -43.64 2.14
CA PHE A 78 -14.88 -43.81 0.87
C PHE A 78 -14.33 -42.89 -0.24
N SER A 79 -13.97 -41.65 0.10
CA SER A 79 -13.38 -40.70 -0.85
C SER A 79 -11.98 -41.13 -1.30
N PHE A 80 -11.22 -41.75 -0.39
CA PHE A 80 -9.91 -42.35 -0.68
C PHE A 80 -10.01 -43.43 -1.75
N GLU A 81 -11.02 -44.31 -1.71
CA GLU A 81 -11.20 -45.38 -2.72
C GLU A 81 -11.40 -44.80 -4.14
N PHE A 82 -12.14 -43.69 -4.27
CA PHE A 82 -12.27 -43.00 -5.56
C PHE A 82 -10.94 -42.42 -6.05
N TRP A 83 -10.10 -41.93 -5.14
CA TRP A 83 -8.78 -41.43 -5.53
C TRP A 83 -7.83 -42.57 -5.91
N ALA A 84 -7.84 -43.69 -5.17
CA ALA A 84 -7.11 -44.90 -5.54
C ALA A 84 -7.53 -45.40 -6.93
N PHE A 85 -8.84 -45.41 -7.21
CA PHE A 85 -9.40 -45.87 -8.47
C PHE A 85 -8.99 -44.96 -9.64
N SER A 86 -9.15 -43.65 -9.50
CA SER A 86 -8.76 -42.68 -10.54
C SER A 86 -7.25 -42.70 -10.83
N THR A 87 -6.43 -42.89 -9.79
CA THR A 87 -4.97 -43.00 -9.94
C THR A 87 -4.59 -44.31 -10.64
N TRP A 88 -5.21 -45.43 -10.26
CA TRP A 88 -5.02 -46.71 -10.94
C TRP A 88 -5.45 -46.65 -12.41
N LEU A 89 -6.59 -46.01 -12.70
CA LEU A 89 -7.09 -45.85 -14.06
C LEU A 89 -6.12 -45.02 -14.90
N THR A 90 -5.57 -43.95 -14.32
CA THR A 90 -4.57 -43.10 -14.97
C THR A 90 -3.26 -43.85 -15.22
N SER A 91 -2.73 -44.57 -14.23
CA SER A 91 -1.49 -45.35 -14.40
C SER A 91 -1.65 -46.45 -15.45
N THR A 92 -2.83 -47.08 -15.51
CA THR A 92 -3.12 -48.20 -16.43
C THR A 92 -3.43 -47.73 -17.85
N ILE A 93 -4.25 -46.68 -18.01
CA ILE A 93 -4.70 -46.23 -19.34
C ILE A 93 -3.71 -45.26 -19.98
N VAL A 94 -3.27 -44.25 -19.22
CA VAL A 94 -2.43 -43.15 -19.76
C VAL A 94 -0.97 -43.59 -19.82
N PHE A 95 -0.47 -44.18 -18.73
CA PHE A 95 0.94 -44.58 -18.61
C PHE A 95 1.19 -46.06 -18.92
N LYS A 96 0.15 -46.81 -19.33
CA LYS A 96 0.22 -48.24 -19.71
C LYS A 96 0.97 -49.12 -18.71
N SER A 97 0.95 -48.75 -17.43
CA SER A 97 1.63 -49.49 -16.36
C SER A 97 0.77 -50.69 -15.94
N ASN A 98 1.33 -51.91 -15.96
CA ASN A 98 0.62 -53.14 -15.62
C ASN A 98 0.56 -53.35 -14.10
N VAL A 99 -0.11 -52.43 -13.38
CA VAL A 99 -0.20 -52.43 -11.91
C VAL A 99 -1.63 -52.71 -11.45
N GLY A 100 -1.78 -53.60 -10.48
CA GLY A 100 -3.09 -53.93 -9.91
C GLY A 100 -3.66 -52.81 -9.03
N PHE A 101 -4.98 -52.63 -9.05
CA PHE A 101 -5.69 -51.66 -8.22
C PHE A 101 -5.33 -51.77 -6.72
N GLY A 102 -5.29 -53.00 -6.19
CA GLY A 102 -4.93 -53.23 -4.78
C GLY A 102 -3.51 -52.80 -4.43
N SER A 103 -2.58 -52.76 -5.39
CA SER A 103 -1.22 -52.25 -5.15
C SER A 103 -1.18 -50.72 -5.15
N VAL A 104 -1.92 -50.08 -6.06
CA VAL A 104 -2.08 -48.61 -6.06
C VAL A 104 -2.79 -48.14 -4.79
N ALA A 105 -3.84 -48.84 -4.35
CA ALA A 105 -4.56 -48.54 -3.11
C ALA A 105 -3.66 -48.68 -1.88
N ARG A 106 -2.84 -49.73 -1.78
CA ARG A 106 -1.88 -49.92 -0.67
C ARG A 106 -0.80 -48.83 -0.66
N VAL A 107 -0.25 -48.48 -1.81
CA VAL A 107 0.73 -47.39 -1.93
C VAL A 107 0.12 -46.05 -1.55
N LEU A 108 -1.08 -45.74 -2.06
CA LEU A 108 -1.79 -44.51 -1.71
C LEU A 108 -2.09 -44.48 -0.21
N SER A 109 -2.54 -45.58 0.39
CA SER A 109 -2.83 -45.64 1.83
C SER A 109 -1.60 -45.37 2.69
N LEU A 110 -0.43 -45.85 2.27
CA LEU A 110 0.81 -45.62 2.98
C LEU A 110 1.29 -44.17 2.81
N SER A 111 1.04 -43.55 1.66
CA SER A 111 1.32 -42.12 1.44
C SER A 111 0.50 -41.20 2.35
N TYR A 112 -0.60 -41.68 2.95
CA TYR A 112 -1.40 -40.97 3.94
C TYR A 112 -0.83 -41.04 5.36
N ALA A 113 0.28 -41.74 5.59
CA ALA A 113 0.93 -41.81 6.91
C ALA A 113 1.17 -40.43 7.58
N PRO A 114 1.57 -39.35 6.86
CA PRO A 114 1.67 -38.01 7.47
C PRO A 114 0.34 -37.50 8.02
N GLN A 115 -0.79 -37.86 7.40
CA GLN A 115 -2.13 -37.40 7.79
C GLN A 115 -2.64 -38.05 9.08
N ILE A 116 -1.93 -39.03 9.65
CA ILE A 116 -2.16 -39.45 11.04
C ILE A 116 -2.02 -38.25 12.00
N PHE A 117 -1.22 -37.25 11.63
CA PHE A 117 -1.01 -36.03 12.41
C PHE A 117 -1.96 -34.87 12.04
N ASP A 118 -2.97 -35.09 11.20
CA ASP A 118 -3.94 -34.05 10.81
C ASP A 118 -4.72 -33.43 11.99
N PHE A 119 -4.80 -34.11 13.14
CA PHE A 119 -5.36 -33.54 14.36
C PHE A 119 -4.59 -32.29 14.82
N LEU A 120 -3.29 -32.18 14.50
CA LEU A 120 -2.47 -30.98 14.74
C LEU A 120 -2.94 -29.79 13.90
N GLY A 121 -3.65 -30.03 12.81
CA GLY A 121 -4.33 -28.99 12.08
C GLY A 121 -5.43 -28.29 12.89
N GLY A 122 -5.87 -28.88 14.00
CA GLY A 122 -6.70 -28.24 15.02
C GLY A 122 -5.95 -27.25 15.92
N LEU A 123 -4.63 -27.09 15.77
CA LEU A 123 -3.88 -26.08 16.51
C LEU A 123 -4.33 -24.67 16.09
N PRO A 124 -4.60 -23.77 17.04
CA PRO A 124 -4.88 -22.38 16.74
C PRO A 124 -3.71 -21.75 16.00
N TYR A 125 -4.03 -21.01 14.95
CA TYR A 125 -3.13 -20.27 14.08
C TYR A 125 -2.19 -21.12 13.20
N LEU A 126 -1.42 -22.05 13.79
CA LEU A 126 -0.46 -22.91 13.07
C LEU A 126 -1.12 -24.09 12.33
N GLY A 127 -2.38 -24.41 12.66
CA GLY A 127 -3.04 -25.60 12.12
C GLY A 127 -3.20 -25.62 10.60
N ILE A 128 -3.52 -24.48 9.98
CA ILE A 128 -3.66 -24.40 8.52
C ILE A 128 -2.31 -24.66 7.81
N PRO A 129 -1.19 -23.99 8.16
CA PRO A 129 0.12 -24.34 7.65
C PRO A 129 0.50 -25.81 7.83
N ILE A 130 0.19 -26.40 9.00
CA ILE A 130 0.47 -27.81 9.27
C ILE A 130 -0.34 -28.72 8.33
N PHE A 131 -1.64 -28.47 8.14
CA PHE A 131 -2.46 -29.23 7.18
C PHE A 131 -1.86 -29.20 5.77
N VAL A 132 -1.41 -28.02 5.31
CA VAL A 132 -0.78 -27.87 4.00
C VAL A 132 0.52 -28.67 3.93
N LEU A 133 1.37 -28.56 4.95
CA LEU A 133 2.64 -29.29 5.01
C LEU A 133 2.42 -30.81 4.98
N LEU A 134 1.51 -31.34 5.79
CA LEU A 134 1.18 -32.77 5.81
C LEU A 134 0.60 -33.24 4.47
N SER A 135 -0.23 -32.42 3.82
CA SER A 135 -0.80 -32.72 2.51
C SER A 135 0.27 -32.76 1.41
N VAL A 136 1.20 -31.80 1.41
CA VAL A 136 2.35 -31.77 0.49
C VAL A 136 3.25 -32.99 0.72
N TRP A 137 3.52 -33.34 1.98
CA TRP A 137 4.31 -34.51 2.32
C TRP A 137 3.64 -35.82 1.87
N SER A 138 2.32 -35.90 1.98
CA SER A 138 1.53 -37.03 1.50
C SER A 138 1.59 -37.16 -0.03
N LEU A 139 1.55 -36.03 -0.76
CA LEU A 139 1.77 -36.02 -2.22
C LEU A 139 3.17 -36.53 -2.57
N LEU A 140 4.22 -36.09 -1.87
CA LEU A 140 5.58 -36.59 -2.08
C LEU A 140 5.66 -38.10 -1.83
N GLY A 141 5.02 -38.58 -0.76
CA GLY A 141 4.89 -40.01 -0.47
C GLY A 141 4.21 -40.78 -1.62
N MET A 142 3.15 -40.21 -2.20
CA MET A 142 2.43 -40.82 -3.32
C MET A 142 3.31 -40.90 -4.57
N VAL A 143 4.05 -39.83 -4.88
CA VAL A 143 4.98 -39.80 -6.03
C VAL A 143 6.09 -40.83 -5.86
N THR A 144 6.71 -40.89 -4.68
CA THR A 144 7.74 -41.88 -4.36
C THR A 144 7.19 -43.30 -4.46
N GLY A 145 6.02 -43.55 -3.89
CA GLY A 145 5.39 -44.87 -3.91
C GLY A 145 4.96 -45.31 -5.31
N LEU A 146 4.40 -44.41 -6.12
CA LEU A 146 4.08 -44.68 -7.53
C LEU A 146 5.33 -44.96 -8.35
N ASN A 147 6.42 -44.22 -8.13
CA ASN A 147 7.69 -44.46 -8.81
C ASN A 147 8.22 -45.87 -8.52
N VAL A 148 8.15 -46.30 -7.25
CA VAL A 148 8.54 -47.67 -6.84
C VAL A 148 7.63 -48.72 -7.48
N LEU A 149 6.34 -48.44 -7.61
CA LEU A 149 5.36 -49.39 -8.13
C LEU A 149 5.36 -49.50 -9.67
N THR A 150 5.61 -48.40 -10.37
CA THR A 150 5.43 -48.29 -11.84
C THR A 150 6.73 -48.13 -12.63
N GLY A 151 7.81 -47.66 -11.99
CA GLY A 151 9.10 -47.40 -12.65
C GLY A 151 9.11 -46.19 -13.59
N LEU A 152 8.08 -45.32 -13.57
CA LEU A 152 7.90 -44.20 -14.51
C LEU A 152 8.89 -43.02 -14.33
N GLY A 153 9.79 -43.08 -13.35
CA GLY A 153 10.60 -41.94 -12.93
C GLY A 153 9.80 -40.93 -12.10
N VAL A 154 10.49 -39.99 -11.45
CA VAL A 154 9.87 -39.02 -10.52
C VAL A 154 8.85 -38.13 -11.24
N TRP A 155 9.21 -37.58 -12.40
CA TRP A 155 8.32 -36.71 -13.18
C TRP A 155 7.11 -37.46 -13.74
N GLY A 156 7.31 -38.67 -14.28
CA GLY A 156 6.21 -39.52 -14.75
C GLY A 156 5.24 -39.87 -13.62
N SER A 157 5.76 -40.18 -12.43
CA SER A 157 4.95 -40.47 -11.24
C SER A 157 4.20 -39.24 -10.72
N PHE A 158 4.83 -38.06 -10.75
CA PHE A 158 4.19 -36.79 -10.40
C PHE A 158 3.04 -36.45 -11.34
N ILE A 159 3.26 -36.55 -12.65
CA ILE A 159 2.21 -36.30 -13.66
C ILE A 159 1.10 -37.34 -13.52
N CYS A 160 1.43 -38.61 -13.29
CA CYS A 160 0.44 -39.66 -13.06
C CYS A 160 -0.43 -39.39 -11.82
N ALA A 161 0.18 -38.96 -10.71
CA ALA A 161 -0.56 -38.56 -9.51
C ALA A 161 -1.45 -37.33 -9.77
N GLY A 162 -0.94 -36.33 -10.50
CA GLY A 162 -1.66 -35.10 -10.86
C GLY A 162 -2.85 -35.36 -11.79
N LEU A 163 -2.68 -36.17 -12.84
CA LEU A 163 -3.76 -36.58 -13.74
C LEU A 163 -4.78 -37.46 -13.03
N GLY A 164 -4.34 -38.35 -12.14
CA GLY A 164 -5.23 -39.13 -11.27
C GLY A 164 -6.07 -38.24 -10.37
N TRP A 165 -5.48 -37.22 -9.75
CA TRP A 165 -6.20 -36.22 -8.97
C TRP A 165 -7.18 -35.40 -9.82
N LEU A 166 -6.79 -34.98 -11.02
CA LEU A 166 -7.68 -34.26 -11.95
C LEU A 166 -8.90 -35.12 -12.30
N LEU A 167 -8.67 -36.39 -12.64
CA LEU A 167 -9.72 -37.35 -12.94
C LEU A 167 -10.63 -37.59 -11.73
N PHE A 168 -10.07 -37.69 -10.52
CA PHE A 168 -10.83 -37.73 -9.28
C PHE A 168 -11.76 -36.50 -9.13
N GLN A 169 -11.26 -35.28 -9.37
CA GLN A 169 -12.09 -34.07 -9.33
C GLN A 169 -13.22 -34.10 -10.35
N ILE A 170 -12.96 -34.58 -11.57
CA ILE A 170 -13.98 -34.74 -12.63
C ILE A 170 -15.03 -35.77 -12.20
N LEU A 171 -14.62 -36.96 -11.74
CA LEU A 171 -15.51 -38.01 -11.28
C LEU A 171 -16.36 -37.57 -10.10
N GLN A 172 -15.78 -36.83 -9.14
CA GLN A 172 -16.50 -36.28 -7.99
C GLN A 172 -17.57 -35.26 -8.41
N ARG A 173 -17.30 -34.46 -9.45
CA ARG A 173 -18.21 -33.43 -9.98
C ARG A 173 -19.22 -33.93 -11.01
N THR A 174 -19.07 -35.14 -11.56
CA THR A 174 -20.00 -35.73 -12.52
C THR A 174 -20.82 -36.85 -11.86
N ILE A 175 -20.22 -38.02 -11.68
CA ILE A 175 -20.85 -39.25 -11.18
C ILE A 175 -20.94 -39.25 -9.64
N GLY A 176 -20.04 -38.54 -8.96
CA GLY A 176 -19.95 -38.46 -7.50
C GLY A 176 -20.91 -37.46 -6.83
N ARG A 177 -21.68 -36.67 -7.59
CA ARG A 177 -22.70 -35.74 -7.05
C ARG A 177 -23.75 -36.42 -6.16
N PRO A 178 -24.41 -37.53 -6.56
CA PRO A 178 -25.36 -38.24 -5.69
C PRO A 178 -24.68 -38.82 -4.44
N VAL A 179 -23.46 -39.31 -4.55
CA VAL A 179 -22.68 -39.86 -3.42
C VAL A 179 -22.31 -38.78 -2.41
N THR A 180 -21.84 -37.62 -2.90
CA THR A 180 -21.53 -36.46 -2.05
C THR A 180 -22.78 -35.86 -1.42
N ALA A 181 -23.93 -35.85 -2.13
CA ALA A 181 -25.22 -35.46 -1.57
C ALA A 181 -25.67 -36.43 -0.46
N CYS A 182 -25.51 -37.74 -0.66
CA CYS A 182 -25.77 -38.76 0.35
C CYS A 182 -24.86 -38.60 1.57
N GLY A 183 -23.56 -38.38 1.37
CA GLY A 183 -22.61 -38.12 2.45
C GLY A 183 -22.94 -36.84 3.23
N ARG A 184 -23.41 -35.78 2.56
CA ARG A 184 -23.90 -34.55 3.22
C ARG A 184 -25.18 -34.81 4.02
N TRP A 185 -26.15 -35.52 3.43
CA TRP A 185 -27.37 -35.91 4.11
C TRP A 185 -27.08 -36.73 5.38
N LEU A 186 -26.20 -37.72 5.28
CA LEU A 186 -25.78 -38.56 6.41
C LEU A 186 -25.09 -37.71 7.48
N SER A 187 -24.16 -36.83 7.09
CA SER A 187 -23.47 -35.92 8.00
C SER A 187 -24.46 -35.01 8.76
N ASN A 188 -25.44 -34.43 8.06
CA ASN A 188 -26.45 -33.55 8.64
C ASN A 188 -27.41 -34.32 9.57
N LYS A 189 -27.82 -35.53 9.18
CA LYS A 189 -28.68 -36.38 10.01
C LYS A 189 -28.01 -36.79 11.31
N VAL A 190 -26.72 -37.13 11.24
CA VAL A 190 -25.89 -37.54 12.39
C VAL A 190 -25.59 -36.36 13.31
N ALA A 191 -25.21 -35.22 12.74
CA ALA A 191 -25.06 -33.96 13.49
C ALA A 191 -26.40 -33.51 14.11
N GLY A 192 -27.50 -33.85 13.43
CA GLY A 192 -28.87 -33.51 13.79
C GLY A 192 -29.19 -32.03 13.63
N THR A 193 -28.47 -31.38 12.74
CA THR A 193 -28.65 -30.01 12.24
C THR A 193 -28.06 -29.94 10.83
N GLU A 194 -28.50 -28.97 10.03
CA GLU A 194 -27.84 -28.69 8.77
C GLU A 194 -26.48 -28.04 9.06
N LEU A 195 -25.39 -28.66 8.58
CA LEU A 195 -24.04 -28.16 8.82
C LEU A 195 -23.71 -27.04 7.85
N ASP A 196 -23.66 -25.79 8.31
CA ASP A 196 -23.08 -24.69 7.56
C ASP A 196 -21.56 -24.87 7.51
N ARG A 197 -21.05 -25.19 6.31
CA ARG A 197 -19.63 -25.42 6.04
C ARG A 197 -18.95 -24.19 5.42
N ASN A 198 -19.72 -23.17 5.04
CA ASN A 198 -19.23 -21.98 4.34
C ASN A 198 -19.11 -20.76 5.28
N GLY A 199 -19.54 -20.89 6.53
CA GLY A 199 -19.42 -19.83 7.53
C GLY A 199 -20.25 -18.59 7.19
N ARG A 200 -21.45 -18.77 6.61
CA ARG A 200 -22.35 -17.67 6.24
C ARG A 200 -23.37 -17.34 7.32
N SER A 201 -23.55 -18.21 8.32
CA SER A 201 -24.58 -18.08 9.37
C SER A 201 -24.24 -17.15 10.55
N PHE A 202 -23.19 -16.31 10.45
CA PHE A 202 -22.76 -15.45 11.57
C PHE A 202 -23.59 -14.18 11.78
N ASP A 203 -24.57 -13.91 10.93
CA ASP A 203 -25.56 -12.85 11.15
C ASP A 203 -26.64 -13.36 12.12
N VAL A 204 -26.34 -13.33 13.42
CA VAL A 204 -27.40 -13.46 14.44
C VAL A 204 -28.24 -12.18 14.41
N PRO A 205 -29.55 -12.24 14.13
CA PRO A 205 -30.40 -11.08 14.18
C PRO A 205 -30.39 -10.48 15.60
N VAL A 206 -30.18 -9.17 15.69
CA VAL A 206 -30.13 -8.35 16.92
C VAL A 206 -31.37 -8.56 17.83
N GLU A 207 -32.45 -9.16 17.32
CA GLU A 207 -33.72 -9.37 18.02
C GLU A 207 -33.67 -10.31 19.23
N ASP A 208 -32.84 -11.36 19.23
CA ASP A 208 -32.82 -12.35 20.34
C ASP A 208 -32.22 -11.77 21.63
N SER A 209 -31.37 -10.76 21.50
CA SER A 209 -30.76 -10.03 22.62
C SER A 209 -31.75 -9.09 23.32
N ARG A 210 -32.75 -8.56 22.59
CA ARG A 210 -33.78 -7.66 23.14
C ARG A 210 -34.76 -8.41 24.04
N LYS A 211 -35.17 -9.63 23.65
CA LYS A 211 -36.13 -10.48 24.40
C LYS A 211 -35.58 -11.02 25.73
N SER A 212 -34.26 -11.19 25.85
CA SER A 212 -33.62 -11.60 27.12
C SER A 212 -33.68 -10.52 28.20
N SER A 213 -33.73 -9.23 27.83
CA SER A 213 -33.73 -8.11 28.79
C SER A 213 -35.10 -7.90 29.46
N SER A 214 -36.20 -8.19 28.77
CA SER A 214 -37.56 -8.01 29.30
C SER A 214 -37.93 -9.08 30.34
N ARG A 215 -37.33 -10.27 30.28
CA ARG A 215 -37.60 -11.36 31.22
C ARG A 215 -36.88 -11.21 32.58
N SER A 216 -35.78 -10.45 32.62
CA SER A 216 -35.00 -10.21 33.85
C SER A 216 -35.67 -9.23 34.82
N LYS A 217 -36.58 -8.37 34.35
CA LYS A 217 -37.32 -7.42 35.21
C LYS A 217 -38.39 -8.09 36.09
N SER A 218 -38.91 -9.28 35.74
CA SER A 218 -39.93 -9.95 36.57
C SER A 218 -39.36 -10.88 37.65
N THR A 219 -38.07 -11.24 37.58
CA THR A 219 -37.44 -12.15 38.56
C THR A 219 -36.86 -11.42 39.78
N LYS A 220 -36.73 -10.08 39.73
CA LYS A 220 -36.25 -9.26 40.86
C LYS A 220 -37.20 -9.25 42.08
N LYS A 221 -38.47 -9.64 41.93
CA LYS A 221 -39.44 -9.64 43.04
C LYS A 221 -39.55 -10.98 43.80
N ARG A 222 -38.88 -12.04 43.34
CA ARG A 222 -39.00 -13.38 43.96
C ARG A 222 -37.72 -13.92 44.63
N VAL A 223 -36.61 -13.20 44.52
CA VAL A 223 -35.31 -13.60 45.13
C VAL A 223 -35.02 -12.83 46.42
N GLN A 224 -35.70 -11.70 46.67
CA GLN A 224 -35.54 -10.91 47.90
C GLN A 224 -36.18 -11.54 49.15
N GLU A 225 -37.06 -12.54 49.00
CA GLU A 225 -37.69 -13.23 50.15
C GLU A 225 -36.97 -14.53 50.57
N ALA A 226 -36.01 -15.02 49.78
CA ALA A 226 -35.34 -16.31 50.06
C ALA A 226 -33.98 -16.19 50.76
N VAL A 227 -33.43 -14.98 50.94
CA VAL A 227 -32.09 -14.78 51.52
C VAL A 227 -32.15 -14.44 53.02
N GLN A 228 -33.32 -14.15 53.58
CA GLN A 228 -33.48 -13.79 54.99
C GLN A 228 -33.58 -14.99 55.96
N LYS A 229 -33.50 -16.25 55.49
CA LYS A 229 -33.81 -17.44 56.31
C LYS A 229 -32.68 -18.47 56.50
N SER A 230 -31.41 -18.13 56.25
CA SER A 230 -30.31 -19.09 56.47
C SER A 230 -29.06 -18.45 57.07
N GLN A 231 -29.25 -17.63 58.11
CA GLN A 231 -28.18 -17.20 59.01
C GLN A 231 -28.66 -17.23 60.47
N VAL A 232 -29.06 -18.41 60.97
CA VAL A 232 -29.03 -18.73 62.41
C VAL A 232 -28.70 -20.22 62.53
N GLU A 233 -27.84 -20.56 63.49
CA GLU A 233 -27.27 -21.88 63.82
C GLU A 233 -26.11 -22.33 62.89
N LYS A 234 -24.91 -22.68 63.34
CA LYS A 234 -24.46 -23.04 64.68
C LYS A 234 -22.93 -22.85 64.85
N SER A 235 -22.61 -22.09 65.88
CA SER A 235 -21.45 -22.11 66.78
C SER A 235 -20.72 -23.45 66.96
N GLN A 236 -19.39 -23.33 67.15
CA GLN A 236 -18.49 -24.19 67.96
C GLN A 236 -18.28 -25.63 67.45
N VAL A 237 -17.04 -26.08 67.21
CA VAL A 237 -16.14 -26.67 68.23
C VAL A 237 -14.66 -26.32 67.98
N LYS A 238 -13.97 -26.02 69.09
CA LYS A 238 -12.52 -25.78 69.20
C LYS A 238 -11.77 -27.08 69.57
N LYS A 239 -10.54 -27.17 69.04
CA LYS A 239 -9.30 -27.76 69.61
C LYS A 239 -9.17 -29.29 69.76
N SER A 240 -8.12 -29.83 69.14
CA SER A 240 -7.00 -30.46 69.87
C SER A 240 -5.71 -30.39 69.04
N GLN A 241 -4.58 -30.20 69.72
CA GLN A 241 -3.24 -29.96 69.20
C GLN A 241 -2.56 -31.29 68.82
N SER A 242 -1.86 -31.33 67.69
CA SER A 242 -0.77 -32.28 67.46
C SER A 242 0.57 -31.55 67.58
N LYS A 243 1.34 -31.90 68.60
CA LYS A 243 2.74 -31.53 68.74
C LYS A 243 3.59 -32.47 67.88
N ARG A 244 4.46 -31.88 67.05
CA ARG A 244 5.64 -32.52 66.46
C ARG A 244 6.63 -32.92 67.56
N PHE A 245 7.36 -34.01 67.36
CA PHE A 245 8.82 -34.03 67.10
C PHE A 245 9.39 -35.44 67.33
N ILE A 246 9.79 -36.14 66.26
CA ILE A 246 10.76 -37.25 66.32
C ILE A 246 11.81 -37.03 65.21
N ASN A 247 13.06 -37.19 65.61
CA ASN A 247 14.31 -36.82 64.93
C ASN A 247 14.58 -37.54 63.60
N PHE A 248 14.69 -36.79 62.50
CA PHE A 248 15.16 -37.30 61.19
C PHE A 248 16.70 -37.27 61.00
N ARG A 249 17.45 -36.81 62.01
CA ARG A 249 18.93 -36.73 61.93
C ARG A 249 19.66 -38.06 62.24
N VAL A 250 18.99 -39.05 62.83
CA VAL A 250 19.60 -40.35 63.17
C VAL A 250 19.47 -41.37 62.02
N ILE A 251 18.38 -41.31 61.23
CA ILE A 251 18.16 -42.19 60.07
C ILE A 251 19.08 -41.79 58.89
N ALA A 252 19.30 -40.50 58.67
CA ALA A 252 20.22 -40.02 57.64
C ALA A 252 21.69 -40.38 57.93
N PHE A 253 22.09 -40.40 59.21
CA PHE A 253 23.44 -40.79 59.62
C PHE A 253 23.66 -42.31 59.53
N ALA A 254 22.63 -43.11 59.87
CA ALA A 254 22.66 -44.56 59.71
C ALA A 254 22.69 -45.00 58.23
N VAL A 255 21.96 -44.31 57.34
CA VAL A 255 21.97 -44.57 55.88
C VAL A 255 23.31 -44.18 55.25
N CYS A 256 23.97 -43.11 55.71
CA CYS A 256 25.31 -42.76 55.23
C CYS A 256 26.37 -43.78 55.65
N ILE A 257 26.31 -44.32 56.87
CA ILE A 257 27.25 -45.36 57.34
C ILE A 257 27.01 -46.69 56.60
N VAL A 258 25.76 -47.06 56.33
CA VAL A 258 25.42 -48.26 55.53
C VAL A 258 25.85 -48.10 54.07
N LEU A 259 25.70 -46.92 53.46
CA LEU A 259 26.16 -46.64 52.10
C LEU A 259 27.70 -46.58 51.99
N ILE A 260 28.40 -46.09 53.01
CA ILE A 260 29.87 -46.10 53.06
C ILE A 260 30.41 -47.53 53.28
N LEU A 261 29.77 -48.35 54.15
CA LEU A 261 30.14 -49.75 54.36
C LEU A 261 29.83 -50.65 53.15
N ILE A 262 28.76 -50.39 52.39
CA ILE A 262 28.45 -51.10 51.13
C ILE A 262 29.40 -50.64 50.00
N SER A 263 29.88 -49.39 50.02
CA SER A 263 30.85 -48.88 49.05
C SER A 263 32.25 -49.52 49.15
N LEU A 264 32.58 -50.16 50.27
CA LEU A 264 33.87 -50.80 50.49
C LEU A 264 33.95 -52.26 49.99
N ILE A 265 32.84 -52.86 49.54
CA ILE A 265 32.76 -54.31 49.25
C ILE A 265 32.44 -54.65 47.78
N THR A 266 32.19 -53.67 46.89
CA THR A 266 31.85 -53.96 45.48
C THR A 266 32.81 -53.30 44.47
N GLN A 267 33.56 -54.13 43.74
CA GLN A 267 34.61 -53.73 42.79
C GLN A 267 34.13 -53.02 41.50
N ASN A 268 32.95 -52.38 41.45
CA ASN A 268 32.50 -51.72 40.19
C ASN A 268 31.54 -50.52 40.37
N TRP A 269 31.89 -49.58 41.24
CA TRP A 269 31.15 -48.33 41.50
C TRP A 269 30.91 -47.46 40.25
N VAL A 270 31.84 -47.40 39.30
CA VAL A 270 31.73 -46.55 38.10
C VAL A 270 30.61 -47.00 37.15
N ALA A 271 30.42 -48.31 36.96
CA ALA A 271 29.38 -48.85 36.07
C ALA A 271 27.96 -48.64 36.62
N VAL A 272 27.78 -48.76 37.94
CA VAL A 272 26.50 -48.47 38.61
C VAL A 272 26.19 -46.97 38.58
N TRP A 273 27.19 -46.12 38.78
CA TRP A 273 27.04 -44.66 38.65
C TRP A 273 26.70 -44.24 37.22
N PHE A 274 27.38 -44.80 36.21
CA PHE A 274 27.10 -44.50 34.80
C PHE A 274 25.71 -45.01 34.38
N GLY A 275 25.29 -46.17 34.87
CA GLY A 275 23.94 -46.72 34.70
C GLY A 275 22.85 -45.86 35.35
N ALA A 276 23.10 -45.35 36.57
CA ALA A 276 22.18 -44.45 37.27
C ALA A 276 22.09 -43.07 36.59
N VAL A 277 23.19 -42.53 36.07
CA VAL A 277 23.21 -41.27 35.31
C VAL A 277 22.51 -41.44 33.97
N THR A 278 22.76 -42.52 33.22
CA THR A 278 22.07 -42.79 31.95
C THR A 278 20.59 -43.06 32.15
N GLN A 279 20.18 -43.80 33.20
CA GLN A 279 18.77 -43.95 33.55
C GLN A 279 18.15 -42.62 34.02
N GLY A 280 18.89 -41.80 34.76
CA GLY A 280 18.46 -40.46 35.21
C GLY A 280 18.25 -39.51 34.03
N ILE A 281 19.17 -39.47 33.07
CA ILE A 281 19.04 -38.69 31.83
C ILE A 281 17.88 -39.23 30.99
N LYS A 282 17.72 -40.55 30.87
CA LYS A 282 16.60 -41.17 30.14
C LYS A 282 15.26 -40.83 30.79
N LEU A 283 15.17 -40.86 32.12
CA LEU A 283 13.99 -40.45 32.86
C LEU A 283 13.71 -38.96 32.69
N LEU A 284 14.74 -38.10 32.75
CA LEU A 284 14.61 -36.67 32.47
C LEU A 284 14.07 -36.42 31.07
N LEU A 285 14.64 -37.07 30.05
CA LEU A 285 14.16 -36.96 28.67
C LEU A 285 12.73 -37.49 28.51
N GLN A 286 12.39 -38.60 29.16
CA GLN A 286 11.01 -39.12 29.19
C GLN A 286 10.06 -38.15 29.86
N LEU A 287 10.42 -37.53 30.98
CA LEU A 287 9.60 -36.54 31.67
C LEU A 287 9.45 -35.26 30.85
N VAL A 288 10.51 -34.81 30.18
CA VAL A 288 10.46 -33.68 29.23
C VAL A 288 9.51 -34.00 28.08
N PHE A 289 9.61 -35.20 27.50
CA PHE A 289 8.73 -35.65 26.41
C PHE A 289 7.26 -35.77 26.86
N ILE A 290 7.01 -36.38 28.02
CA ILE A 290 5.66 -36.45 28.62
C ILE A 290 5.11 -35.05 28.88
N SER A 291 5.93 -34.15 29.40
CA SER A 291 5.54 -32.75 29.64
C SER A 291 5.24 -32.01 28.35
N ALA A 292 6.03 -32.23 27.29
CA ALA A 292 5.79 -31.66 25.97
C ALA A 292 4.47 -32.18 25.35
N ILE A 293 4.18 -33.48 25.47
CA ILE A 293 2.90 -34.07 25.04
C ILE A 293 1.74 -33.48 25.85
N ALA A 294 1.86 -33.43 27.18
CA ALA A 294 0.82 -32.88 28.04
C ALA A 294 0.54 -31.39 27.70
N LEU A 295 1.59 -30.63 27.40
CA LEU A 295 1.48 -29.25 26.95
C LEU A 295 0.76 -29.15 25.60
N LEU A 296 1.16 -29.96 24.61
CA LEU A 296 0.52 -30.01 23.29
C LEU A 296 -0.97 -30.34 23.40
N VAL A 297 -1.33 -31.33 24.22
CA VAL A 297 -2.73 -31.68 24.49
C VAL A 297 -3.46 -30.50 25.14
N SER A 298 -2.85 -29.83 26.11
CA SER A 298 -3.45 -28.64 26.74
C SER A 298 -3.71 -27.51 25.74
N ILE A 299 -2.76 -27.26 24.81
CA ILE A 299 -2.91 -26.27 23.74
C ILE A 299 -4.10 -26.63 22.84
N LEU A 300 -4.19 -27.89 22.39
CA LEU A 300 -5.29 -28.37 21.53
C LEU A 300 -6.66 -28.30 22.21
N LEU A 301 -6.72 -28.46 23.53
CA LEU A 301 -7.97 -28.38 24.29
C LEU A 301 -8.39 -26.93 24.62
N THR A 302 -7.49 -25.96 24.51
CA THR A 302 -7.76 -24.56 24.89
C THR A 302 -8.94 -23.92 24.13
N PRO A 303 -9.10 -24.10 22.80
CA PRO A 303 -10.24 -23.56 22.06
C PRO A 303 -11.60 -24.14 22.48
N LEU A 304 -11.62 -25.33 23.09
CA LEU A 304 -12.86 -26.03 23.44
C LEU A 304 -13.69 -25.26 24.46
N GLU A 305 -13.09 -24.42 25.30
CA GLU A 305 -13.84 -23.56 26.21
C GLU A 305 -14.73 -22.58 25.42
N SER A 306 -14.14 -21.87 24.46
CA SER A 306 -14.86 -20.88 23.65
C SER A 306 -15.85 -21.55 22.70
N LEU A 307 -15.44 -22.66 22.08
CA LEU A 307 -16.28 -23.44 21.19
C LEU A 307 -17.46 -24.11 21.92
N GLY A 308 -17.23 -24.68 23.11
CA GLY A 308 -18.27 -25.25 23.94
C GLY A 308 -19.26 -24.21 24.46
N TRP A 309 -18.77 -22.99 24.76
CA TRP A 309 -19.63 -21.85 25.09
C TRP A 309 -20.55 -21.49 23.93
N TRP A 310 -20.02 -21.40 22.72
CA TRP A 310 -20.82 -21.14 21.52
C TRP A 310 -21.83 -22.25 21.22
N ALA A 311 -21.41 -23.51 21.39
CA ALA A 311 -22.26 -24.68 21.20
C ALA A 311 -23.34 -24.84 22.29
N GLY A 312 -23.32 -24.01 23.34
CA GLY A 312 -24.28 -24.05 24.44
C GLY A 312 -24.06 -25.20 25.43
N TRP A 313 -22.89 -25.85 25.41
CA TRP A 313 -22.59 -27.02 26.25
C TRP A 313 -22.54 -26.68 27.75
N TYR A 314 -22.34 -25.40 28.10
CA TYR A 314 -22.22 -24.92 29.48
C TYR A 314 -23.52 -24.30 30.05
N GLY A 315 -24.61 -24.23 29.28
CA GLY A 315 -25.87 -23.64 29.73
C GLY A 315 -25.85 -22.11 29.94
N ASN A 316 -26.92 -21.57 30.57
CA ASN A 316 -27.09 -20.14 30.83
C ASN A 316 -26.49 -19.74 32.19
N GLU A 317 -25.16 -19.77 32.31
CA GLU A 317 -24.47 -19.26 33.51
C GLU A 317 -24.46 -17.71 33.52
N ALA A 318 -24.58 -17.11 34.71
CA ALA A 318 -24.44 -15.66 34.87
C ALA A 318 -23.00 -15.22 34.61
N ILE A 319 -22.81 -14.19 33.78
CA ILE A 319 -21.50 -13.61 33.46
C ILE A 319 -21.14 -12.61 34.56
N ARG A 320 -19.92 -12.70 35.10
CA ARG A 320 -19.39 -11.66 36.00
C ARG A 320 -19.06 -10.42 35.19
N LEU A 321 -19.57 -9.26 35.61
CA LEU A 321 -19.45 -8.01 34.86
C LEU A 321 -18.29 -7.15 35.38
N GLY A 322 -17.67 -6.38 34.48
CA GLY A 322 -16.68 -5.38 34.83
C GLY A 322 -17.28 -4.24 35.66
N THR A 323 -16.45 -3.61 36.46
CA THR A 323 -16.85 -2.53 37.38
C THR A 323 -16.01 -1.29 37.12
N SER A 324 -16.58 -0.11 37.36
CA SER A 324 -15.82 1.13 37.30
C SER A 324 -14.64 1.14 38.28
N VAL A 325 -13.54 1.78 37.89
CA VAL A 325 -12.37 1.96 38.77
C VAL A 325 -12.73 2.86 39.95
N LYS A 326 -13.44 3.95 39.68
CA LYS A 326 -14.04 4.86 40.67
C LYS A 326 -15.56 4.88 40.55
N PRO A 327 -16.30 5.01 41.66
CA PRO A 327 -17.74 5.20 41.61
C PRO A 327 -18.07 6.55 40.97
N ILE A 328 -19.12 6.61 40.14
CA ILE A 328 -19.58 7.85 39.50
C ILE A 328 -20.95 8.22 40.07
N SER A 329 -21.19 9.51 40.25
CA SER A 329 -22.50 10.03 40.64
C SER A 329 -23.52 9.69 39.54
N PRO A 330 -24.72 9.14 39.88
CA PRO A 330 -25.76 8.80 38.91
C PRO A 330 -26.23 9.94 37.98
N GLN A 331 -25.90 11.19 38.33
CA GLN A 331 -26.29 12.40 37.59
C GLN A 331 -25.25 12.81 36.53
N THR A 332 -24.08 12.15 36.47
CA THR A 332 -22.99 12.54 35.57
C THR A 332 -23.22 11.98 34.18
N GLN A 333 -23.36 12.83 33.17
CA GLN A 333 -23.40 12.40 31.77
C GLN A 333 -22.01 11.97 31.31
N ILE A 334 -21.86 10.69 30.96
CA ILE A 334 -20.57 10.12 30.54
C ILE A 334 -20.28 10.50 29.09
N ALA A 335 -19.15 11.17 28.87
CA ALA A 335 -18.67 11.58 27.55
C ALA A 335 -17.86 10.48 26.84
N ARG A 336 -17.27 9.54 27.59
CA ARG A 336 -16.48 8.42 27.04
C ARG A 336 -16.38 7.25 28.02
N TYR A 337 -16.41 6.04 27.47
CA TYR A 337 -16.11 4.81 28.21
C TYR A 337 -14.73 4.26 27.82
N VAL A 338 -13.93 3.87 28.81
CA VAL A 338 -12.60 3.30 28.62
C VAL A 338 -12.59 1.92 29.26
N ILE A 339 -12.22 0.87 28.52
CA ILE A 339 -12.15 -0.50 29.05
C ILE A 339 -10.72 -1.01 28.95
N TYR A 340 -10.18 -1.53 30.07
CA TYR A 340 -8.83 -2.10 30.11
C TYR A 340 -8.82 -3.62 29.94
N LEU A 341 -7.98 -4.10 29.02
CA LEU A 341 -7.72 -5.50 28.71
C LEU A 341 -6.23 -5.80 28.96
N ASP A 342 -5.96 -6.61 29.98
CA ASP A 342 -4.60 -6.87 30.45
C ASP A 342 -3.82 -7.87 29.57
N GLY A 343 -2.53 -8.01 29.86
CA GLY A 343 -1.61 -8.91 29.20
C GLY A 343 -1.71 -10.38 29.64
N ILE A 344 -0.90 -11.24 29.01
CA ILE A 344 -0.99 -12.71 29.12
C ILE A 344 -0.70 -13.27 30.52
N ASN A 345 -0.14 -12.45 31.43
CA ASN A 345 0.11 -12.83 32.82
C ASN A 345 -1.18 -12.85 33.67
N GLN A 346 -2.31 -12.39 33.13
CA GLN A 346 -3.56 -12.30 33.89
C GLN A 346 -4.19 -13.70 34.11
N GLY A 347 -4.08 -14.22 35.34
CA GLY A 347 -4.75 -15.45 35.79
C GLY A 347 -5.94 -15.23 36.75
N SER A 348 -6.09 -14.00 37.28
CA SER A 348 -7.08 -13.66 38.30
C SER A 348 -7.64 -12.23 38.11
N TYR A 349 -8.73 -11.88 38.82
CA TYR A 349 -9.31 -10.53 38.75
C TYR A 349 -8.43 -9.48 39.44
N GLN A 350 -7.41 -9.91 40.18
CA GLN A 350 -6.41 -9.03 40.78
C GLN A 350 -5.32 -8.73 39.74
N TYR A 351 -5.13 -7.45 39.46
CA TYR A 351 -4.07 -6.96 38.59
C TYR A 351 -2.72 -6.96 39.31
N LEU A 352 -1.63 -7.07 38.54
CA LEU A 352 -0.28 -6.84 39.04
C LEU A 352 -0.15 -5.41 39.60
N PRO A 353 0.75 -5.17 40.58
CA PRO A 353 0.86 -3.88 41.26
C PRO A 353 0.99 -2.68 40.31
N GLY A 354 1.86 -2.76 39.30
CA GLY A 354 2.06 -1.67 38.33
C GLY A 354 0.80 -1.34 37.53
N VAL A 355 0.07 -2.37 37.05
CA VAL A 355 -1.19 -2.19 36.31
C VAL A 355 -2.29 -1.60 37.20
N LYS A 356 -2.38 -2.04 38.46
CA LYS A 356 -3.33 -1.47 39.42
C LYS A 356 -3.08 0.01 39.65
N ILE A 357 -1.82 0.39 39.87
CA ILE A 357 -1.42 1.79 40.08
C ILE A 357 -1.72 2.62 38.84
N PHE A 358 -1.39 2.11 37.64
CA PHE A 358 -1.74 2.73 36.37
C PHE A 358 -3.24 3.03 36.27
N LEU A 359 -4.11 2.05 36.51
CA LEU A 359 -5.57 2.24 36.40
C LEU A 359 -6.12 3.23 37.42
N ASP A 360 -5.64 3.18 38.66
CA ASP A 360 -6.06 4.08 39.74
C ASP A 360 -5.59 5.52 39.45
N GLN A 361 -4.36 5.71 38.94
CA GLN A 361 -3.84 7.01 38.53
C GLN A 361 -4.52 7.54 37.27
N LEU A 362 -4.79 6.69 36.27
CA LEU A 362 -5.51 7.06 35.05
C LEU A 362 -6.92 7.55 35.36
N ALA A 363 -7.67 6.82 36.19
CA ALA A 363 -8.98 7.26 36.66
C ALA A 363 -8.93 8.51 37.57
N THR A 364 -7.74 8.95 37.99
CA THR A 364 -7.53 10.20 38.74
C THR A 364 -7.16 11.36 37.82
N ALA A 365 -6.37 11.11 36.78
CA ALA A 365 -5.99 12.11 35.79
C ALA A 365 -7.14 12.49 34.84
N LEU A 366 -8.11 11.58 34.63
CA LEU A 366 -9.23 11.81 33.72
C LEU A 366 -10.37 12.61 34.38
N PRO A 367 -11.09 13.46 33.62
CA PRO A 367 -12.28 14.16 34.09
C PRO A 367 -13.39 13.20 34.57
N PRO A 368 -14.29 13.65 35.48
CA PRO A 368 -15.34 12.80 36.05
C PRO A 368 -16.32 12.17 35.04
N ASN A 369 -16.44 12.74 33.84
CA ASN A 369 -17.29 12.23 32.76
C ASN A 369 -16.59 11.22 31.82
N VAL A 370 -15.38 10.76 32.15
CA VAL A 370 -14.68 9.67 31.44
C VAL A 370 -14.59 8.45 32.37
N LEU A 371 -15.33 7.39 32.03
CA LEU A 371 -15.49 6.22 32.91
C LEU A 371 -14.51 5.11 32.53
N VAL A 372 -13.61 4.74 33.44
CA VAL A 372 -12.68 3.60 33.28
C VAL A 372 -13.26 2.34 33.90
N VAL A 373 -13.37 1.26 33.11
CA VAL A 373 -13.90 -0.06 33.51
C VAL A 373 -12.74 -1.06 33.66
N LYS A 374 -12.74 -1.78 34.79
CA LYS A 374 -11.80 -2.86 35.10
C LYS A 374 -12.51 -4.18 35.41
N GLY A 375 -11.75 -5.25 35.62
CA GLY A 375 -12.29 -6.57 35.99
C GLY A 375 -12.70 -7.45 34.80
N ILE A 376 -12.10 -7.20 33.63
CA ILE A 376 -12.29 -8.01 32.42
C ILE A 376 -11.15 -9.04 32.32
N MET A 377 -11.50 -10.27 31.94
CA MET A 377 -10.63 -11.38 31.56
C MET A 377 -10.63 -11.51 30.04
N PRO A 378 -9.67 -10.89 29.33
CA PRO A 378 -9.66 -10.88 27.87
C PRO A 378 -9.68 -12.29 27.27
N TYR A 379 -9.02 -13.23 27.96
CA TYR A 379 -8.79 -14.60 27.50
C TYR A 379 -9.91 -15.60 27.87
N SER A 380 -11.09 -15.12 28.29
CA SER A 380 -12.25 -15.98 28.60
C SER A 380 -13.53 -15.41 28.01
N ALA A 381 -14.19 -16.18 27.14
CA ALA A 381 -15.50 -15.82 26.56
C ALA A 381 -16.62 -15.69 27.61
N ARG A 382 -16.41 -16.19 28.84
CA ARG A 382 -17.36 -16.14 29.95
C ARG A 382 -16.93 -15.22 31.08
N ASN A 383 -15.82 -14.50 30.91
CA ASN A 383 -15.17 -13.70 31.94
C ASN A 383 -14.83 -14.49 33.22
N LYS A 384 -14.50 -15.79 33.13
CA LYS A 384 -14.19 -16.66 34.28
C LYS A 384 -12.69 -16.74 34.55
N THR A 385 -12.31 -16.93 35.81
CA THR A 385 -10.92 -17.23 36.19
C THR A 385 -10.58 -18.69 35.98
N LEU A 386 -9.29 -19.01 35.89
CA LEU A 386 -8.80 -20.40 35.82
C LEU A 386 -9.22 -21.25 37.05
N LYS A 387 -9.53 -20.60 38.18
CA LYS A 387 -9.97 -21.26 39.43
C LYS A 387 -11.40 -21.78 39.40
N GLU A 388 -12.22 -21.30 38.46
CA GLU A 388 -13.66 -21.56 38.38
C GLU A 388 -14.02 -22.67 37.36
N GLY A 389 -13.03 -23.35 36.80
CA GLY A 389 -13.20 -24.46 35.83
C GLY A 389 -13.10 -25.88 36.43
N ALA A 390 -13.27 -26.91 35.59
CA ALA A 390 -13.27 -28.32 36.01
C ALA A 390 -11.95 -28.79 36.68
N LEU A 391 -10.82 -28.16 36.37
CA LEU A 391 -9.50 -28.38 37.00
C LEU A 391 -9.13 -27.26 37.99
N GLY A 392 -10.10 -26.54 38.54
CA GLY A 392 -9.87 -25.35 39.37
C GLY A 392 -9.05 -25.59 40.64
N PHE A 393 -8.90 -26.84 41.11
CA PHE A 393 -7.99 -27.18 42.20
C PHE A 393 -6.51 -27.07 41.81
N LEU A 394 -6.15 -27.53 40.60
CA LEU A 394 -4.78 -27.49 40.08
C LEU A 394 -4.35 -26.04 39.85
N TRP A 395 -5.24 -25.24 39.26
CA TRP A 395 -5.00 -23.81 39.04
C TRP A 395 -4.88 -23.01 40.33
N ARG A 396 -5.58 -23.39 41.41
CA ARG A 396 -5.40 -22.78 42.73
C ARG A 396 -3.99 -23.01 43.28
N VAL A 397 -3.41 -24.18 43.06
CA VAL A 397 -2.02 -24.50 43.47
C VAL A 397 -1.03 -23.68 42.63
N ILE A 398 -1.16 -23.72 41.30
CA ILE A 398 -0.30 -22.98 40.35
C ILE A 398 -0.32 -21.47 40.63
N ASP A 399 -1.50 -20.89 40.79
CA ASP A 399 -1.66 -19.45 41.02
C ASP A 399 -1.12 -19.02 42.40
N SER A 400 -1.24 -19.87 43.43
CA SER A 400 -0.67 -19.59 44.75
C SER A 400 0.86 -19.56 44.75
N ILE A 401 1.50 -20.32 43.85
CA ILE A 401 2.95 -20.35 43.64
C ILE A 401 3.36 -19.14 42.81
N ALA A 402 2.64 -18.85 41.72
CA ALA A 402 2.91 -17.73 40.83
C ALA A 402 2.78 -16.36 41.52
N LEU A 403 1.77 -16.17 42.38
CA LEU A 403 1.58 -14.93 43.14
C LEU A 403 2.68 -14.68 44.20
N LYS A 404 3.24 -15.74 44.77
CA LYS A 404 4.31 -15.64 45.78
C LYS A 404 5.70 -15.48 45.17
N ASN A 405 5.94 -16.10 44.03
CA ASN A 405 7.18 -15.95 43.28
C ASN A 405 6.90 -15.92 41.77
N PRO A 406 6.72 -14.72 41.19
CA PRO A 406 6.47 -14.55 39.76
C PRO A 406 7.57 -15.11 38.86
N SER A 407 8.81 -15.27 39.37
CA SER A 407 9.94 -15.85 38.64
C SER A 407 9.94 -17.38 38.57
N ASN A 408 8.98 -18.05 39.22
CA ASN A 408 8.90 -19.52 39.22
C ASN A 408 8.48 -20.06 37.83
N PRO A 409 9.14 -21.08 37.27
CA PRO A 409 8.77 -21.69 35.98
C PRO A 409 7.30 -22.12 35.88
N ILE A 410 6.65 -22.45 36.99
CA ILE A 410 5.24 -22.82 37.05
C ILE A 410 4.31 -21.67 36.61
N ALA A 411 4.70 -20.41 36.82
CA ALA A 411 3.93 -19.24 36.35
C ALA A 411 3.85 -19.17 34.82
N PHE A 412 4.85 -19.73 34.12
CA PHE A 412 4.91 -19.77 32.66
C PHE A 412 3.75 -20.61 32.05
N ILE A 413 3.18 -21.56 32.79
CA ILE A 413 2.06 -22.39 32.32
C ILE A 413 0.81 -21.54 32.05
N ILE A 414 0.53 -20.55 32.90
CA ILE A 414 -0.60 -19.61 32.70
C ILE A 414 -0.37 -18.78 31.44
N ASN A 415 0.87 -18.31 31.25
CA ASN A 415 1.25 -17.52 30.09
C ASN A 415 1.09 -18.31 28.79
N ILE A 416 1.51 -19.58 28.75
CA ILE A 416 1.31 -20.43 27.56
C ILE A 416 -0.17 -20.53 27.21
N ARG A 417 -1.05 -20.82 28.18
CA ARG A 417 -2.50 -20.91 27.91
C ARG A 417 -3.05 -19.59 27.34
N ASN A 418 -2.65 -18.45 27.89
CA ASN A 418 -3.12 -17.15 27.41
C ASN A 418 -2.52 -16.77 26.04
N ILE A 419 -1.29 -17.16 25.74
CA ILE A 419 -0.70 -17.06 24.38
C ILE A 419 -1.55 -17.87 23.39
N VAL A 420 -1.98 -19.08 23.75
CA VAL A 420 -2.89 -19.87 22.90
C VAL A 420 -4.23 -19.15 22.72
N ALA A 421 -4.78 -18.51 23.75
CA ALA A 421 -6.00 -17.72 23.62
C ALA A 421 -5.83 -16.52 22.66
N VAL A 422 -4.65 -15.89 22.64
CA VAL A 422 -4.30 -14.85 21.65
C VAL A 422 -4.26 -15.47 20.25
N ALA A 423 -3.62 -16.63 20.07
CA ALA A 423 -3.60 -17.35 18.79
C ALA A 423 -5.01 -17.75 18.33
N VAL A 424 -5.89 -18.17 19.25
CA VAL A 424 -7.31 -18.44 19.01
C VAL A 424 -8.04 -17.19 18.52
N SER A 425 -7.83 -16.04 19.18
CA SER A 425 -8.41 -14.75 18.76
C SER A 425 -7.92 -14.30 17.37
N ALA A 426 -6.68 -14.60 17.02
CA ALA A 426 -6.06 -14.27 15.75
C ALA A 426 -6.43 -15.22 14.60
N ASP A 427 -6.77 -16.48 14.90
CA ASP A 427 -7.14 -17.49 13.90
C ASP A 427 -8.55 -17.22 13.35
N SER A 428 -8.68 -17.20 12.03
CA SER A 428 -9.97 -17.00 11.34
C SER A 428 -11.06 -18.02 11.70
N ARG A 429 -10.69 -19.25 12.07
CA ARG A 429 -11.60 -20.37 12.36
C ARG A 429 -12.20 -20.26 13.77
N TYR A 430 -11.37 -19.90 14.75
CA TYR A 430 -11.76 -19.85 16.17
C TYR A 430 -12.07 -18.42 16.65
N GLY A 431 -11.40 -17.44 16.05
CA GLY A 431 -11.39 -16.06 16.52
C GLY A 431 -12.76 -15.42 16.49
N GLN A 432 -13.61 -15.73 15.51
CA GLN A 432 -14.97 -15.19 15.46
C GLN A 432 -15.76 -15.52 16.74
N VAL A 433 -15.67 -16.77 17.21
CA VAL A 433 -16.35 -17.22 18.43
C VAL A 433 -15.75 -16.57 19.67
N GLN A 434 -14.42 -16.62 19.83
CA GLN A 434 -13.74 -16.05 20.99
C GLN A 434 -13.96 -14.52 21.10
N ASN A 435 -13.82 -13.82 19.98
CA ASN A 435 -13.90 -12.36 19.92
C ASN A 435 -15.34 -11.87 20.14
N GLN A 436 -16.34 -12.59 19.63
CA GLN A 436 -17.74 -12.30 19.93
C GLN A 436 -18.09 -12.55 21.40
N GLY A 437 -17.56 -13.63 21.99
CA GLY A 437 -17.69 -13.91 23.42
C GLY A 437 -17.12 -12.77 24.28
N LEU A 438 -15.90 -12.33 23.97
CA LEU A 438 -15.29 -11.17 24.61
C LEU A 438 -16.12 -9.89 24.40
N ALA A 439 -16.56 -9.61 23.17
CA ALA A 439 -17.38 -8.44 22.89
C ALA A 439 -18.70 -8.42 23.68
N ARG A 440 -19.31 -9.59 23.92
CA ARG A 440 -20.49 -9.72 24.78
C ARG A 440 -20.16 -9.36 26.24
N VAL A 441 -19.01 -9.79 26.76
CA VAL A 441 -18.55 -9.42 28.11
C VAL A 441 -18.33 -7.91 28.20
N LEU A 442 -17.66 -7.31 27.21
CA LEU A 442 -17.43 -5.86 27.15
C LEU A 442 -18.74 -5.09 27.12
N TRP A 443 -19.66 -5.49 26.24
CA TRP A 443 -20.99 -4.91 26.09
C TRP A 443 -21.81 -4.96 27.38
N GLN A 444 -21.92 -6.13 28.02
CA GLN A 444 -22.67 -6.26 29.27
C GLN A 444 -22.03 -5.48 30.42
N SER A 445 -20.69 -5.38 30.43
CA SER A 445 -19.97 -4.56 31.40
C SER A 445 -20.24 -3.07 31.17
N LEU A 446 -20.33 -2.60 29.92
CA LEU A 446 -20.72 -1.23 29.60
C LEU A 446 -22.14 -0.92 30.09
N LEU A 447 -23.12 -1.79 29.80
CA LEU A 447 -24.50 -1.63 30.28
C LEU A 447 -24.58 -1.59 31.82
N ASN A 448 -23.79 -2.42 32.50
CA ASN A 448 -23.72 -2.42 33.96
C ASN A 448 -23.16 -1.11 34.54
N ASN A 449 -22.33 -0.41 33.77
CA ASN A 449 -21.74 0.88 34.15
C ASN A 449 -22.48 2.07 33.49
N GLY A 450 -23.74 1.88 33.10
CA GLY A 450 -24.63 2.98 32.68
C GLY A 450 -24.56 3.36 31.21
N TYR A 451 -23.93 2.56 30.34
CA TYR A 451 -23.92 2.85 28.90
C TYR A 451 -25.33 2.74 28.30
N GLU A 452 -25.79 3.80 27.63
CA GLU A 452 -27.09 3.83 26.98
C GLU A 452 -27.01 3.32 25.54
N ILE A 453 -27.90 2.39 25.18
CA ILE A 453 -27.94 1.78 23.85
C ILE A 453 -28.32 2.84 22.81
N GLY A 454 -27.50 2.98 21.77
CA GLY A 454 -27.74 3.95 20.69
C GLY A 454 -27.31 5.39 21.02
N SER A 455 -26.71 5.64 22.19
CA SER A 455 -26.18 6.96 22.57
C SER A 455 -25.07 7.47 21.63
N GLY A 456 -24.36 6.55 20.96
CA GLY A 456 -23.18 6.88 20.16
C GLY A 456 -21.98 7.33 21.00
N THR A 457 -22.04 7.20 22.34
CA THR A 457 -20.94 7.61 23.22
C THR A 457 -19.65 6.84 22.88
N PRO A 458 -18.53 7.52 22.60
CA PRO A 458 -17.29 6.85 22.19
C PRO A 458 -16.77 5.84 23.22
N ILE A 459 -16.23 4.73 22.71
CA ILE A 459 -15.64 3.65 23.49
C ILE A 459 -14.16 3.52 23.13
N THR A 460 -13.28 3.54 24.14
CA THR A 460 -11.85 3.27 23.98
C THR A 460 -11.47 1.95 24.64
N LEU A 461 -10.83 1.05 23.89
CA LEU A 461 -10.25 -0.17 24.42
C LEU A 461 -8.75 0.04 24.65
N ILE A 462 -8.27 -0.14 25.89
CA ILE A 462 -6.85 -0.14 26.22
C ILE A 462 -6.39 -1.59 26.34
N GLY A 463 -5.51 -2.03 25.44
CA GLY A 463 -4.99 -3.40 25.42
C GLY A 463 -3.49 -3.47 25.67
N PHE A 464 -3.06 -4.16 26.73
CA PHE A 464 -1.64 -4.40 27.00
C PHE A 464 -1.18 -5.77 26.47
N SER A 465 -0.03 -5.83 25.78
CA SER A 465 0.54 -7.09 25.27
C SER A 465 -0.49 -7.89 24.45
N GLY A 466 -0.77 -9.15 24.80
CA GLY A 466 -1.83 -9.95 24.17
C GLY A 466 -3.23 -9.32 24.22
N GLY A 467 -3.51 -8.46 25.21
CA GLY A 467 -4.75 -7.68 25.31
C GLY A 467 -4.98 -6.72 24.12
N GLY A 468 -3.91 -6.34 23.42
CA GLY A 468 -3.99 -5.61 22.15
C GLY A 468 -4.72 -6.42 21.06
N GLN A 469 -4.34 -7.69 20.87
CA GLN A 469 -5.04 -8.60 19.95
C GLN A 469 -6.50 -8.79 20.36
N MET A 470 -6.76 -8.98 21.65
CA MET A 470 -8.12 -9.19 22.16
C MET A 470 -9.01 -7.97 21.92
N SER A 471 -8.46 -6.76 22.10
CA SER A 471 -9.15 -5.49 21.81
C SER A 471 -9.51 -5.38 20.32
N MET A 472 -8.52 -5.59 19.44
CA MET A 472 -8.73 -5.56 17.98
C MET A 472 -9.68 -6.67 17.51
N GLY A 473 -9.61 -7.84 18.13
CA GLY A 473 -10.51 -8.98 17.93
C GLY A 473 -11.97 -8.60 18.19
N ALA A 474 -12.25 -8.03 19.35
CA ALA A 474 -13.61 -7.72 19.80
C ALA A 474 -14.20 -6.45 19.17
N ALA A 475 -13.37 -5.54 18.64
CA ALA A 475 -13.80 -4.21 18.19
C ALA A 475 -14.96 -4.24 17.17
N SER A 476 -14.88 -5.06 16.12
CA SER A 476 -15.92 -5.12 15.09
C SER A 476 -17.26 -5.63 15.62
N PHE A 477 -17.24 -6.58 16.55
CA PHE A 477 -18.44 -7.10 17.20
C PHE A 477 -19.02 -6.08 18.17
N LEU A 478 -18.17 -5.41 18.95
CA LEU A 478 -18.59 -4.38 19.89
C LEU A 478 -19.21 -3.18 19.16
N LYS A 479 -18.65 -2.77 18.01
CA LYS A 479 -19.19 -1.69 17.17
C LYS A 479 -20.58 -2.06 16.64
N ARG A 480 -20.76 -3.29 16.15
CA ARG A 480 -22.08 -3.80 15.73
C ARG A 480 -23.12 -3.83 16.86
N LEU A 481 -22.71 -4.12 18.09
CA LEU A 481 -23.61 -4.15 19.25
C LEU A 481 -23.99 -2.75 19.77
N THR A 482 -23.06 -1.80 19.69
CA THR A 482 -23.18 -0.48 20.32
C THR A 482 -23.60 0.64 19.35
N GLY A 483 -23.24 0.52 18.07
CA GLY A 483 -23.29 1.59 17.07
C GLY A 483 -22.29 2.74 17.32
N ALA A 484 -21.40 2.62 18.32
CA ALA A 484 -20.54 3.72 18.74
C ALA A 484 -19.19 3.78 18.00
N PRO A 485 -18.56 4.96 17.94
CA PRO A 485 -17.17 5.10 17.56
C PRO A 485 -16.26 4.31 18.52
N ILE A 486 -15.39 3.46 17.97
CA ILE A 486 -14.44 2.66 18.75
C ILE A 486 -13.00 3.04 18.41
N GLU A 487 -12.25 3.44 19.43
CA GLU A 487 -10.81 3.66 19.37
C GLU A 487 -10.06 2.59 20.17
N VAL A 488 -8.83 2.26 19.76
CA VAL A 488 -7.98 1.31 20.47
C VAL A 488 -6.66 1.97 20.84
N ILE A 489 -6.28 1.90 22.11
CA ILE A 489 -4.94 2.24 22.60
C ILE A 489 -4.24 0.93 22.93
N SER A 490 -3.24 0.58 22.15
CA SER A 490 -2.45 -0.62 22.33
C SER A 490 -1.13 -0.28 23.00
N LEU A 491 -0.89 -0.83 24.18
CA LEU A 491 0.36 -0.72 24.93
C LEU A 491 1.19 -1.99 24.70
N ALA A 492 2.34 -1.89 24.04
CA ALA A 492 3.21 -3.02 23.74
C ALA A 492 2.46 -4.21 23.09
N GLY A 493 1.42 -3.94 22.29
CA GLY A 493 0.44 -4.96 21.92
C GLY A 493 0.86 -5.87 20.76
N VAL A 494 0.68 -7.18 20.93
CA VAL A 494 0.95 -8.14 19.85
C VAL A 494 -0.33 -8.37 19.05
N ILE A 495 -0.47 -7.73 17.88
CA ILE A 495 -1.69 -7.73 17.06
C ILE A 495 -1.46 -8.51 15.76
N SER A 496 -2.45 -9.30 15.30
CA SER A 496 -2.36 -10.14 14.11
C SER A 496 -2.66 -9.45 12.78
N GLY A 497 -3.38 -8.33 12.82
CA GLY A 497 -3.79 -7.58 11.64
C GLY A 497 -5.00 -8.13 10.89
N ASN A 498 -5.51 -9.31 11.27
CA ASN A 498 -6.69 -9.91 10.64
C ASN A 498 -8.02 -9.51 11.31
N THR A 499 -7.98 -8.69 12.37
CA THR A 499 -9.15 -8.39 13.21
C THR A 499 -9.40 -6.89 13.35
N GLY A 500 -10.62 -6.44 13.02
CA GLY A 500 -11.16 -5.12 13.40
C GLY A 500 -10.49 -3.86 12.83
N ALA A 501 -9.36 -3.97 12.14
CA ALA A 501 -8.52 -2.85 11.69
C ALA A 501 -9.25 -1.79 10.85
N MET A 502 -10.18 -2.20 9.99
CA MET A 502 -10.95 -1.29 9.15
C MET A 502 -12.17 -0.70 9.86
N GLU A 503 -12.65 -1.37 10.91
CA GLU A 503 -13.90 -1.04 11.61
C GLU A 503 -13.71 -0.01 12.71
N ILE A 504 -12.51 0.10 13.27
CA ILE A 504 -12.16 1.10 14.28
C ILE A 504 -12.00 2.50 13.66
N GLU A 505 -12.20 3.52 14.48
CA GLU A 505 -11.89 4.90 14.12
C GLU A 505 -10.38 5.11 14.06
N HIS A 506 -9.67 4.66 15.10
CA HIS A 506 -8.22 4.82 15.18
C HIS A 506 -7.56 3.79 16.10
N LEU A 507 -6.34 3.37 15.75
CA LEU A 507 -5.43 2.59 16.61
C LEU A 507 -4.22 3.45 16.98
N TYR A 508 -4.08 3.77 18.26
CA TYR A 508 -2.85 4.32 18.82
C TYR A 508 -2.01 3.16 19.37
N HIS A 509 -0.89 2.87 18.72
CA HIS A 509 -0.03 1.75 19.06
C HIS A 509 1.28 2.26 19.67
N LEU A 510 1.39 2.16 21.00
CA LEU A 510 2.51 2.64 21.81
C LEU A 510 3.47 1.48 22.05
N VAL A 511 4.72 1.62 21.60
CA VAL A 511 5.73 0.56 21.65
C VAL A 511 7.09 1.14 22.03
N GLY A 512 7.81 0.48 22.92
CA GLY A 512 9.18 0.86 23.26
C GLY A 512 10.20 0.26 22.28
N GLU A 513 11.31 0.94 22.07
CA GLU A 513 12.36 0.56 21.13
C GLU A 513 13.07 -0.75 21.54
N GLN A 514 13.08 -1.03 22.85
CA GLN A 514 13.64 -2.25 23.44
C GLN A 514 12.63 -3.40 23.55
N ASP A 515 11.35 -3.18 23.18
CA ASP A 515 10.35 -4.24 23.14
C ASP A 515 10.67 -5.26 22.02
N ARG A 516 11.14 -6.44 22.43
CA ARG A 516 11.43 -7.57 21.53
C ARG A 516 10.20 -8.42 21.24
N VAL A 517 9.16 -8.34 22.06
CA VAL A 517 7.96 -9.19 21.95
C VAL A 517 7.00 -8.63 20.90
N GLU A 518 6.77 -7.32 20.86
CA GLU A 518 5.94 -6.71 19.80
C GLU A 518 6.52 -6.99 18.42
N LYS A 519 7.84 -6.92 18.27
CA LYS A 519 8.57 -7.16 17.01
C LYS A 519 8.33 -8.55 16.43
N VAL A 520 7.96 -9.54 17.26
CA VAL A 520 7.58 -10.88 16.80
C VAL A 520 6.24 -10.88 16.06
N GLY A 521 5.33 -9.96 16.40
CA GLY A 521 4.01 -9.82 15.77
C GLY A 521 4.07 -9.64 14.25
N PRO A 522 4.71 -8.58 13.73
CA PRO A 522 4.91 -8.40 12.29
C PRO A 522 5.52 -9.59 11.57
N ILE A 523 6.35 -10.40 12.24
CA ILE A 523 7.00 -11.58 11.66
C ILE A 523 6.02 -12.75 11.61
N MET A 524 5.36 -13.07 12.72
CA MET A 524 4.50 -14.25 12.81
C MET A 524 3.17 -14.10 12.09
N PHE A 525 2.70 -12.87 11.85
CA PHE A 525 1.38 -12.63 11.27
C PHE A 525 1.46 -12.16 9.79
N PRO A 526 1.18 -13.04 8.80
CA PRO A 526 1.21 -12.68 7.38
C PRO A 526 0.30 -11.52 7.02
N GLY A 527 -0.81 -11.33 7.74
CA GLY A 527 -1.68 -10.15 7.58
C GLY A 527 -0.96 -8.81 7.79
N ARG A 528 0.19 -8.78 8.47
CA ARG A 528 1.03 -7.59 8.66
C ARG A 528 2.18 -7.47 7.66
N TRP A 529 2.45 -8.48 6.83
CA TRP A 529 3.55 -8.43 5.87
C TRP A 529 3.23 -7.51 4.71
N LEU A 530 4.24 -6.83 4.17
CA LEU A 530 4.08 -5.86 3.08
C LEU A 530 3.55 -6.50 1.78
N VAL A 531 3.94 -7.75 1.52
CA VAL A 531 3.48 -8.56 0.37
C VAL A 531 1.96 -8.78 0.39
N PHE A 532 1.32 -8.87 1.56
CA PHE A 532 -0.14 -8.98 1.67
C PHE A 532 -0.78 -7.59 1.72
N PHE A 533 -0.53 -6.78 0.70
CA PHE A 533 -0.96 -5.37 0.66
C PHE A 533 -2.48 -5.18 0.79
N LEU A 534 -3.30 -6.20 0.50
CA LEU A 534 -4.76 -6.17 0.61
C LEU A 534 -5.32 -6.60 1.97
N SER A 535 -4.45 -6.99 2.91
CA SER A 535 -4.91 -7.29 4.27
C SER A 535 -5.62 -6.08 4.89
N ASN A 536 -6.61 -6.35 5.75
CA ASN A 536 -7.33 -5.29 6.46
C ASN A 536 -6.39 -4.39 7.26
N TRP A 537 -5.31 -4.94 7.80
CA TRP A 537 -4.23 -4.18 8.45
C TRP A 537 -3.54 -3.20 7.51
N ASN A 538 -3.03 -3.67 6.37
CA ASN A 538 -2.29 -2.83 5.43
C ASN A 538 -3.20 -1.78 4.77
N ARG A 539 -4.48 -2.12 4.54
CA ARG A 539 -5.51 -1.16 4.10
C ARG A 539 -5.73 -0.05 5.13
N ALA A 540 -5.95 -0.40 6.40
CA ALA A 540 -6.16 0.57 7.47
C ALA A 540 -4.93 1.45 7.70
N LYS A 541 -3.72 0.86 7.63
CA LYS A 541 -2.45 1.59 7.71
C LYS A 541 -2.34 2.65 6.59
N ARG A 542 -2.62 2.29 5.33
CA ARG A 542 -2.60 3.23 4.20
C ARG A 542 -3.66 4.33 4.31
N ARG A 543 -4.80 4.04 4.93
CA ARG A 543 -5.86 5.03 5.21
C ARG A 543 -5.54 5.94 6.39
N GLY A 544 -4.39 5.78 7.05
CA GLY A 544 -3.99 6.65 8.15
C GLY A 544 -4.76 6.42 9.45
N LYS A 545 -5.43 5.27 9.60
CA LYS A 545 -6.17 4.88 10.81
C LYS A 545 -5.27 4.49 11.99
N PHE A 546 -3.96 4.40 11.78
CA PHE A 546 -3.00 3.96 12.79
C PHE A 546 -2.00 5.08 13.12
N SER A 547 -1.68 5.22 14.40
CA SER A 547 -0.56 6.02 14.90
C SER A 547 0.40 5.12 15.67
N PHE A 548 1.64 5.04 15.19
CA PHE A 548 2.72 4.34 15.88
C PHE A 548 3.46 5.37 16.74
N ILE A 549 3.49 5.17 18.05
CA ILE A 549 4.06 6.10 19.02
C ILE A 549 5.19 5.38 19.76
N SER A 550 6.41 5.92 19.69
CA SER A 550 7.55 5.37 20.43
C SER A 550 7.45 5.74 21.91
N LEU A 551 7.70 4.78 22.80
CA LEU A 551 7.92 5.01 24.23
C LEU A 551 9.40 5.29 24.56
N GLY A 552 10.29 5.31 23.56
CA GLY A 552 11.74 5.43 23.77
C GLY A 552 12.34 4.11 24.27
N PRO A 553 13.32 4.12 25.19
CA PRO A 553 14.07 2.92 25.61
C PRO A 553 13.29 2.00 26.59
N VAL A 554 11.98 1.84 26.38
CA VAL A 554 11.10 1.01 27.20
C VAL A 554 11.07 -0.43 26.68
N GLY A 555 11.11 -1.40 27.59
CA GLY A 555 10.97 -2.84 27.33
C GLY A 555 9.51 -3.30 27.26
N HIS A 556 9.28 -4.62 27.19
CA HIS A 556 7.92 -5.16 27.04
C HIS A 556 7.14 -5.23 28.37
N ASN A 557 7.79 -5.73 29.43
CA ASN A 557 7.16 -6.04 30.71
C ASN A 557 8.21 -6.10 31.83
N GLY A 558 7.79 -6.02 33.09
CA GLY A 558 8.71 -6.09 34.23
C GLY A 558 9.33 -4.73 34.57
N ILE A 559 10.59 -4.73 35.02
CA ILE A 559 11.30 -3.55 35.56
C ILE A 559 11.58 -2.53 34.45
N ASP A 560 11.76 -2.94 33.21
CA ASP A 560 11.95 -2.08 32.04
C ASP A 560 10.65 -1.81 31.27
N GLY A 561 9.52 -2.41 31.68
CA GLY A 561 8.24 -2.32 30.97
C GLY A 561 7.47 -1.01 31.15
N PRO A 562 6.35 -0.83 30.42
CA PRO A 562 5.57 0.42 30.41
C PRO A 562 4.88 0.76 31.74
N PHE A 563 4.78 -0.19 32.67
CA PHE A 563 4.19 0.03 34.00
C PHE A 563 5.24 0.08 35.13
N SER A 564 6.52 0.21 34.79
CA SER A 564 7.60 0.28 35.79
C SER A 564 7.63 1.62 36.53
N GLN A 565 7.87 1.54 37.85
CA GLN A 565 8.16 2.67 38.72
C GLN A 565 9.64 2.76 39.09
N GLU A 566 10.44 1.76 38.69
CA GLU A 566 11.83 1.60 39.12
C GLU A 566 12.80 2.16 38.07
N GLU A 567 12.38 2.18 36.79
CA GLU A 567 13.19 2.68 35.69
C GLU A 567 12.81 4.12 35.32
N PHE A 568 13.83 4.94 35.08
CA PHE A 568 13.70 6.35 34.75
C PHE A 568 14.23 6.64 33.35
N LEU A 569 13.47 7.44 32.61
CA LEU A 569 13.87 7.95 31.31
C LEU A 569 14.90 9.07 31.47
N SER A 570 15.52 9.48 30.35
CA SER A 570 16.53 10.55 30.34
C SER A 570 16.01 11.91 30.82
N ASP A 571 14.70 12.13 30.80
CA ASP A 571 14.03 13.33 31.32
C ASP A 571 13.67 13.24 32.81
N GLY A 572 14.03 12.14 33.49
CA GLY A 572 13.76 11.90 34.91
C GLY A 572 12.36 11.39 35.23
N GLN A 573 11.52 11.12 34.24
CA GLN A 573 10.20 10.50 34.45
C GLN A 573 10.30 8.99 34.53
N THR A 574 9.42 8.34 35.30
CA THR A 574 9.31 6.87 35.28
C THR A 574 8.57 6.39 34.03
N ASN A 575 8.83 5.14 33.59
CA ASN A 575 8.11 4.54 32.46
C ASN A 575 6.58 4.54 32.67
N LEU A 576 6.13 4.29 33.91
CA LEU A 576 4.71 4.37 34.28
C LEU A 576 4.16 5.79 34.09
N ARG A 577 4.92 6.82 34.52
CA ARG A 577 4.48 8.22 34.41
C ARG A 577 4.35 8.63 32.94
N GLN A 578 5.34 8.30 32.12
CA GLN A 578 5.30 8.53 30.68
C GLN A 578 4.08 7.82 30.04
N THR A 579 3.86 6.54 30.35
CA THR A 579 2.73 5.77 29.82
C THR A 579 1.38 6.38 30.23
N LEU A 580 1.26 6.82 31.48
CA LEU A 580 0.08 7.52 32.00
C LEU A 580 -0.18 8.82 31.24
N ASP A 581 0.84 9.65 31.05
CA ASP A 581 0.72 10.94 30.37
C ASP A 581 0.37 10.75 28.89
N MET A 582 0.96 9.76 28.22
CA MET A 582 0.60 9.43 26.84
C MET A 582 -0.85 8.96 26.68
N VAL A 583 -1.30 8.01 27.51
CA VAL A 583 -2.68 7.50 27.45
C VAL A 583 -3.69 8.59 27.80
N THR A 584 -3.38 9.42 28.80
CA THR A 584 -4.23 10.53 29.22
C THR A 584 -4.34 11.58 28.11
N GLY A 585 -3.20 11.99 27.53
CA GLY A 585 -3.18 12.93 26.42
C GLY A 585 -3.95 12.42 25.19
N ILE A 586 -3.86 11.13 24.84
CA ILE A 586 -4.67 10.54 23.77
C ILE A 586 -6.17 10.61 24.09
N LEU A 587 -6.58 10.19 25.29
CA LEU A 587 -8.00 10.17 25.69
C LEU A 587 -8.63 11.56 25.75
N LEU A 588 -7.86 12.56 26.17
CA LEU A 588 -8.29 13.96 26.26
C LEU A 588 -8.03 14.76 24.98
N LYS A 589 -7.33 14.17 24.01
CA LYS A 589 -6.79 14.85 22.82
C LYS A 589 -5.88 16.04 23.18
N ASP A 590 -5.19 15.95 24.32
CA ASP A 590 -4.14 16.87 24.73
C ASP A 590 -2.78 16.36 24.23
N TRP A 591 -2.41 16.82 23.04
CA TRP A 591 -1.19 16.43 22.35
C TRP A 591 0.08 17.04 22.95
N THR A 592 -0.05 18.01 23.86
CA THR A 592 1.11 18.59 24.55
C THR A 592 1.66 17.60 25.58
N LEU A 593 0.77 16.90 26.29
CA LEU A 593 1.11 15.85 27.26
C LEU A 593 1.78 14.63 26.62
N THR A 594 1.45 14.31 25.37
CA THR A 594 1.99 13.13 24.69
C THR A 594 3.33 13.40 24.00
N GLY A 595 3.69 14.67 23.76
CA GLY A 595 4.74 15.06 22.81
C GLY A 595 4.46 14.66 21.36
N PHE A 596 3.31 14.02 21.10
CA PHE A 596 2.88 13.50 19.80
C PHE A 596 1.76 14.38 19.27
N ASN A 597 2.04 15.13 18.20
CA ASN A 597 1.01 15.87 17.49
C ASN A 597 0.51 15.04 16.28
N PRO A 598 -0.69 14.45 16.32
CA PRO A 598 -1.25 13.66 15.21
C PRO A 598 -1.60 14.50 13.98
N ARG A 599 -1.61 15.83 14.13
CA ARG A 599 -1.73 16.80 13.05
C ARG A 599 -0.37 17.33 12.60
N LYS A 600 0.76 16.86 13.15
CA LYS A 600 2.08 17.21 12.65
C LYS A 600 2.22 16.63 11.26
N LEU A 601 1.94 17.47 10.27
CA LEU A 601 2.20 17.18 8.88
C LEU A 601 3.72 17.09 8.73
N LYS A 602 4.18 16.14 7.92
CA LYS A 602 5.55 16.26 7.40
C LYS A 602 5.62 17.58 6.65
N PRO A 603 6.69 18.38 6.82
CA PRO A 603 6.86 19.58 6.02
C PRO A 603 6.85 19.19 4.54
N SER A 604 6.11 19.94 3.76
CA SER A 604 6.13 19.84 2.30
C SER A 604 7.39 20.52 1.75
N ASN A 605 7.88 20.08 0.59
CA ASN A 605 8.95 20.80 -0.10
C ASN A 605 8.49 22.21 -0.49
N TYR A 606 7.21 22.39 -0.83
CA TYR A 606 6.61 23.70 -1.07
C TYR A 606 6.79 24.66 0.13
N GLU A 607 6.46 24.22 1.35
CA GLU A 607 6.65 25.05 2.56
C GLU A 607 8.11 25.36 2.84
N LEU A 608 9.03 24.43 2.57
CA LEU A 608 10.47 24.64 2.72
C LEU A 608 10.98 25.68 1.70
N TYR A 609 10.66 25.50 0.43
CA TYR A 609 11.12 26.36 -0.66
C TYR A 609 10.57 27.78 -0.57
N GLN A 610 9.39 27.94 0.03
CA GLN A 610 8.78 29.24 0.33
C GLN A 610 9.52 30.05 1.41
N GLN A 611 10.48 29.45 2.13
CA GLN A 611 11.30 30.19 3.11
C GLN A 611 12.35 31.07 2.43
N GLY A 612 12.65 30.82 1.15
CA GLY A 612 13.58 31.63 0.37
C GLY A 612 12.94 32.94 -0.04
N ILE A 613 13.58 34.07 0.26
CA ILE A 613 13.05 35.40 -0.06
C ILE A 613 12.78 35.57 -1.58
N PHE A 614 13.59 34.92 -2.42
CA PHE A 614 13.45 34.91 -3.88
C PHE A 614 12.24 34.11 -4.39
N SER A 615 11.60 33.31 -3.54
CA SER A 615 10.34 32.61 -3.85
C SER A 615 9.11 33.48 -3.58
N ASP A 616 9.24 34.57 -2.82
CA ASP A 616 8.15 35.51 -2.58
C ASP A 616 7.96 36.41 -3.80
N TYR A 617 6.76 36.43 -4.37
CA TYR A 617 6.46 37.27 -5.53
C TYR A 617 6.54 38.77 -5.21
N ASN A 618 6.37 39.17 -3.94
CA ASN A 618 6.51 40.58 -3.51
C ASN A 618 7.96 41.06 -3.50
N TYR A 619 8.94 40.15 -3.59
CA TYR A 619 10.35 40.50 -3.70
C TYR A 619 10.69 41.23 -5.02
N TYR A 620 9.83 41.10 -6.03
CA TYR A 620 10.02 41.66 -7.37
C TYR A 620 9.03 42.80 -7.64
N PRO A 621 9.46 44.09 -7.59
CA PRO A 621 8.59 45.24 -7.84
C PRO A 621 7.87 45.10 -9.19
N VAL A 622 6.56 45.32 -9.25
CA VAL A 622 5.82 45.18 -10.51
C VAL A 622 6.23 46.25 -11.52
N ASN A 623 6.36 47.49 -11.06
CA ASN A 623 6.81 48.60 -11.89
C ASN A 623 8.35 48.65 -11.90
N GLN A 624 8.95 48.05 -12.94
CA GLN A 624 10.39 48.04 -13.16
C GLN A 624 10.71 48.10 -14.66
N SER A 625 11.87 48.63 -15.00
CA SER A 625 12.40 48.63 -16.37
C SER A 625 13.70 47.83 -16.47
N VAL A 626 13.86 47.16 -17.59
CA VAL A 626 15.08 46.46 -18.00
C VAL A 626 15.57 47.06 -19.31
N ASP A 627 16.87 46.96 -19.58
CA ASP A 627 17.42 47.37 -20.87
C ASP A 627 16.92 46.40 -21.95
N SER A 628 16.17 46.89 -22.92
CA SER A 628 15.58 46.08 -24.00
C SER A 628 16.61 45.50 -24.97
N GLU A 629 17.85 46.00 -24.95
CA GLU A 629 18.94 45.37 -25.70
C GLU A 629 19.47 44.11 -25.00
N LEU A 630 19.42 44.08 -23.66
CA LEU A 630 19.95 42.98 -22.85
C LEU A 630 18.88 41.96 -22.44
N TYR A 631 17.64 42.42 -22.24
CA TYR A 631 16.55 41.62 -21.71
C TYR A 631 15.29 41.72 -22.56
N GLN A 632 14.49 40.65 -22.55
CA GLN A 632 13.20 40.56 -23.24
C GLN A 632 12.12 40.03 -22.29
N PRO A 633 10.86 40.46 -22.42
CA PRO A 633 9.76 39.87 -21.66
C PRO A 633 9.51 38.42 -22.11
N ILE A 634 9.14 37.54 -21.18
CA ILE A 634 8.88 36.12 -21.47
C ILE A 634 7.60 35.92 -22.31
N GLY A 635 6.70 36.90 -22.31
CA GLY A 635 5.47 36.89 -23.11
C GLY A 635 4.72 38.21 -22.99
N THR A 636 3.70 38.38 -23.81
CA THR A 636 2.92 39.63 -23.91
C THR A 636 2.11 39.92 -22.65
N TRP A 637 1.42 38.92 -22.11
CA TRP A 637 0.56 39.05 -20.92
C TRP A 637 1.06 38.14 -19.82
N LEU A 638 1.67 38.73 -18.80
CA LEU A 638 2.23 38.03 -17.65
C LEU A 638 1.57 38.54 -16.37
N GLY A 639 1.31 37.65 -15.42
CA GLY A 639 0.74 38.07 -14.16
C GLY A 639 0.47 36.95 -13.18
N ARG A 640 -0.09 37.34 -12.04
CA ARG A 640 -0.39 36.44 -10.92
C ARG A 640 -1.88 36.15 -10.86
N LEU A 641 -2.23 34.87 -10.77
CA LEU A 641 -3.61 34.46 -10.52
C LEU A 641 -3.93 34.59 -9.03
N ILE A 642 -5.09 35.19 -8.74
CA ILE A 642 -5.60 35.39 -7.40
C ILE A 642 -7.00 34.79 -7.32
N LEU A 643 -7.17 33.81 -6.44
CA LEU A 643 -8.47 33.18 -6.21
C LEU A 643 -9.39 34.18 -5.46
N PRO A 644 -10.58 34.52 -6.00
CA PRO A 644 -11.52 35.41 -5.31
C PRO A 644 -12.01 34.78 -4.01
N THR A 645 -12.45 35.58 -3.03
CA THR A 645 -13.18 35.02 -1.88
C THR A 645 -14.54 34.46 -2.31
N GLN A 646 -15.15 33.63 -1.47
CA GLN A 646 -16.46 33.03 -1.75
C GLN A 646 -17.54 34.09 -2.01
N GLU A 647 -17.48 35.24 -1.33
CA GLU A 647 -18.38 36.38 -1.52
C GLU A 647 -18.13 37.09 -2.86
N GLN A 648 -16.86 37.28 -3.23
CA GLN A 648 -16.48 37.98 -4.46
C GLN A 648 -16.81 37.16 -5.72
N ARG A 649 -16.80 35.82 -5.60
CA ARG A 649 -17.00 34.87 -6.70
C ARG A 649 -18.24 35.13 -7.55
N GLN A 650 -19.36 35.52 -6.94
CA GLN A 650 -20.61 35.77 -7.67
C GLN A 650 -20.50 36.95 -8.66
N VAL A 651 -19.67 37.94 -8.33
CA VAL A 651 -19.42 39.13 -9.16
C VAL A 651 -18.29 38.86 -10.15
N THR A 652 -17.22 38.20 -9.70
CA THR A 652 -16.04 37.95 -10.52
C THR A 652 -16.32 36.96 -11.66
N LYS A 653 -17.06 35.86 -11.41
CA LYS A 653 -17.35 34.80 -12.42
C LYS A 653 -16.10 34.40 -13.22
N GLY A 654 -15.04 34.06 -12.51
CA GLY A 654 -13.68 33.87 -13.00
C GLY A 654 -12.70 34.11 -11.85
N VAL A 655 -11.45 34.44 -12.16
CA VAL A 655 -10.44 34.78 -11.14
C VAL A 655 -9.93 36.20 -11.30
N PHE A 656 -9.16 36.68 -10.33
CA PHE A 656 -8.44 37.93 -10.45
C PHE A 656 -7.05 37.68 -11.06
N PHE A 657 -6.58 38.63 -11.87
CA PHE A 657 -5.27 38.61 -12.50
C PHE A 657 -4.54 39.93 -12.23
N GLU A 658 -3.46 39.87 -11.46
CA GLU A 658 -2.59 41.00 -11.22
C GLU A 658 -1.58 41.11 -12.37
N VAL A 659 -1.69 42.17 -13.16
CA VAL A 659 -0.93 42.34 -14.40
C VAL A 659 0.52 42.73 -14.08
N HIS A 660 1.46 41.88 -14.45
CA HIS A 660 2.91 42.13 -14.28
C HIS A 660 3.58 42.60 -15.58
N HIS A 661 3.04 42.18 -16.72
CA HIS A 661 3.42 42.65 -18.05
C HIS A 661 2.19 42.58 -18.97
N ALA A 662 2.07 43.51 -19.91
CA ALA A 662 0.98 43.58 -20.88
C ALA A 662 1.53 44.07 -22.23
N ASP A 663 0.70 43.99 -23.28
CA ASP A 663 1.00 44.60 -24.58
C ASP A 663 1.20 46.13 -24.47
N ALA A 664 1.88 46.73 -25.45
CA ALA A 664 2.16 48.17 -25.50
C ALA A 664 0.90 49.04 -25.33
N ASN A 665 -0.25 48.59 -25.84
CA ASN A 665 -1.52 49.33 -25.74
C ASN A 665 -2.13 49.30 -24.32
N TYR A 666 -1.72 48.35 -23.47
CA TYR A 666 -2.33 48.09 -22.17
C TYR A 666 -1.36 48.28 -20.99
N GLN A 667 -0.23 48.96 -21.20
CA GLN A 667 0.76 49.28 -20.17
C GLN A 667 0.18 50.03 -18.96
N HIS A 668 -0.92 50.76 -19.13
CA HIS A 668 -1.63 51.44 -18.04
C HIS A 668 -2.22 50.47 -17.00
N LEU A 669 -2.40 49.18 -17.34
CA LEU A 669 -2.91 48.14 -16.44
C LEU A 669 -1.82 47.52 -15.56
N LEU A 670 -0.54 47.82 -15.77
CA LEU A 670 0.55 47.26 -14.97
C LEU A 670 0.34 47.53 -13.46
N GLY A 671 0.46 46.47 -12.66
CA GLY A 671 0.22 46.50 -11.21
C GLY A 671 -1.25 46.55 -10.81
N GLN A 672 -2.19 46.63 -11.76
CA GLN A 672 -3.62 46.56 -11.47
C GLN A 672 -4.10 45.12 -11.42
N THR A 673 -5.10 44.88 -10.58
CA THR A 673 -5.82 43.61 -10.52
C THR A 673 -7.08 43.71 -11.37
N VAL A 674 -7.12 42.93 -12.45
CA VAL A 674 -8.26 42.86 -13.39
C VAL A 674 -8.97 41.51 -13.27
N ILE A 675 -10.12 41.37 -13.90
CA ILE A 675 -10.86 40.10 -13.92
C ILE A 675 -10.37 39.26 -15.10
N LEU A 676 -10.06 37.99 -14.89
CA LEU A 676 -9.75 37.02 -15.94
C LEU A 676 -10.88 36.00 -16.07
N ARG A 677 -11.36 35.78 -17.31
CA ARG A 677 -12.45 34.85 -17.62
C ARG A 677 -12.17 34.01 -18.87
N TRP A 678 -12.90 32.91 -18.97
CA TRP A 678 -13.07 32.19 -20.22
C TRP A 678 -13.86 33.01 -21.24
N SER A 679 -13.47 32.95 -22.50
CA SER A 679 -14.26 33.53 -23.59
C SER A 679 -15.60 32.82 -23.77
N LYS A 680 -16.56 33.49 -24.41
CA LYS A 680 -17.91 32.95 -24.64
C LYS A 680 -18.01 32.07 -25.89
N GLN A 681 -16.89 31.68 -26.49
CA GLN A 681 -16.90 30.80 -27.66
C GLN A 681 -17.50 29.43 -27.29
N PRO A 682 -18.33 28.81 -28.16
CA PRO A 682 -19.00 27.54 -27.83
C PRO A 682 -18.05 26.41 -27.42
N GLU A 683 -16.91 26.27 -28.10
CA GLU A 683 -15.91 25.22 -27.81
C GLU A 683 -15.25 25.41 -26.44
N VAL A 684 -14.91 26.66 -26.08
CA VAL A 684 -14.34 27.01 -24.77
C VAL A 684 -15.37 26.74 -23.67
N GLN A 685 -16.63 27.11 -23.89
CA GLN A 685 -17.69 26.85 -22.90
C GLN A 685 -17.97 25.35 -22.73
N ALA A 686 -17.89 24.55 -23.79
CA ALA A 686 -18.01 23.10 -23.70
C ALA A 686 -16.90 22.47 -22.85
N TYR A 687 -15.66 22.92 -23.04
CA TYR A 687 -14.53 22.54 -22.18
C TYR A 687 -14.81 22.88 -20.71
N VAL A 688 -15.08 24.16 -20.42
CA VAL A 688 -15.31 24.63 -19.05
C VAL A 688 -16.43 23.83 -18.38
N GLN A 689 -17.54 23.59 -19.07
CA GLN A 689 -18.66 22.80 -18.55
C GLN A 689 -18.27 21.35 -18.26
N ARG A 690 -17.47 20.70 -19.12
CA ARG A 690 -17.05 19.30 -18.96
C ARG A 690 -16.25 19.06 -17.68
N VAL A 691 -15.42 20.01 -17.28
CA VAL A 691 -14.49 19.86 -16.14
C VAL A 691 -14.88 20.65 -14.89
N THR A 692 -15.93 21.46 -14.96
CA THR A 692 -16.48 22.15 -13.78
C THR A 692 -17.12 21.15 -12.82
N GLN A 693 -16.66 21.13 -11.57
CA GLN A 693 -17.09 20.14 -10.58
C GLN A 693 -17.31 20.75 -9.18
N ASN A 694 -18.09 20.07 -8.36
CA ASN A 694 -18.14 20.35 -6.92
C ASN A 694 -16.91 19.75 -6.25
N VAL A 695 -16.26 20.47 -5.34
CA VAL A 695 -15.07 19.99 -4.64
C VAL A 695 -15.39 19.70 -3.18
N HIS A 696 -15.22 18.43 -2.78
CA HIS A 696 -15.38 17.97 -1.41
C HIS A 696 -14.33 16.92 -1.06
N PHE A 697 -13.54 17.22 -0.02
CA PHE A 697 -12.43 16.36 0.34
C PHE A 697 -12.87 15.03 0.94
N ILE A 698 -12.37 13.94 0.37
CA ILE A 698 -12.48 12.58 0.93
C ILE A 698 -11.44 12.37 2.05
N GLU A 699 -11.64 11.34 2.90
CA GLU A 699 -10.76 11.01 4.04
C GLU A 699 -9.27 10.90 3.64
N GLN A 700 -9.01 10.42 2.43
CA GLN A 700 -7.68 10.18 1.86
C GLN A 700 -6.88 11.46 1.67
N VAL A 701 -7.53 12.61 1.49
CA VAL A 701 -6.83 13.90 1.44
C VAL A 701 -6.07 14.12 2.75
N THR A 702 -6.66 13.76 3.89
CA THR A 702 -6.00 13.87 5.20
C THR A 702 -4.79 12.95 5.29
N ALA A 703 -4.88 11.72 4.78
CA ALA A 703 -3.76 10.77 4.77
C ALA A 703 -2.62 11.25 3.85
N SER A 704 -2.96 11.86 2.70
CA SER A 704 -2.00 12.44 1.76
C SER A 704 -1.27 13.65 2.36
N LYS A 705 -2.01 14.58 2.99
CA LYS A 705 -1.42 15.73 3.68
C LYS A 705 -0.46 15.34 4.79
N LYS A 706 -0.76 14.28 5.54
CA LYS A 706 0.17 13.75 6.57
C LYS A 706 1.53 13.34 5.99
N GLN A 707 1.61 13.06 4.69
CA GLN A 707 2.86 12.76 3.96
C GLN A 707 3.55 14.01 3.40
N GLY A 708 3.01 15.21 3.66
CA GLY A 708 3.51 16.49 3.20
C GLY A 708 3.06 16.85 1.78
N ASN A 709 2.05 16.19 1.22
CA ASN A 709 1.51 16.54 -0.10
C ASN A 709 0.56 17.74 -0.01
N ILE A 710 0.64 18.62 -1.00
CA ILE A 710 -0.20 19.81 -1.12
C ILE A 710 -1.49 19.49 -1.88
N HIS A 711 -2.60 20.04 -1.40
CA HIS A 711 -3.95 19.87 -1.94
C HIS A 711 -4.62 21.24 -2.12
N PRO A 712 -5.64 21.37 -2.98
CA PRO A 712 -6.31 22.63 -3.26
C PRO A 712 -7.29 23.02 -2.13
N ASP A 713 -6.75 23.24 -0.94
CA ASP A 713 -7.49 23.47 0.31
C ASP A 713 -8.46 24.65 0.25
N ARG A 714 -8.07 25.67 -0.51
CA ARG A 714 -8.78 26.95 -0.61
C ARG A 714 -10.14 26.84 -1.31
N ILE A 715 -10.33 25.76 -2.07
CA ILE A 715 -11.57 25.48 -2.83
C ILE A 715 -12.31 24.26 -2.27
N ASN A 716 -11.90 23.70 -1.13
CA ASN A 716 -12.65 22.63 -0.48
C ASN A 716 -14.05 23.14 -0.05
N HIS A 717 -15.08 22.32 -0.29
CA HIS A 717 -16.50 22.65 -0.11
C HIS A 717 -17.07 23.68 -1.10
N TRP A 718 -16.34 24.07 -2.14
CA TRP A 718 -16.87 24.94 -3.17
C TRP A 718 -17.70 24.15 -4.20
N HIS A 719 -18.76 24.77 -4.70
CA HIS A 719 -19.62 24.20 -5.73
C HIS A 719 -19.25 24.76 -7.11
N HIS A 720 -19.38 23.97 -8.18
CA HIS A 720 -19.12 24.41 -9.56
C HIS A 720 -17.76 25.10 -9.75
N VAL A 721 -16.69 24.55 -9.17
CA VAL A 721 -15.33 25.06 -9.37
C VAL A 721 -14.93 24.84 -10.83
N ASP A 722 -14.62 25.93 -11.52
CA ASP A 722 -14.18 25.89 -12.91
C ASP A 722 -12.65 25.65 -13.05
N PRO A 723 -12.13 25.41 -14.27
CA PRO A 723 -10.70 25.20 -14.48
C PRO A 723 -9.83 26.39 -14.09
N LEU A 724 -10.29 27.62 -14.22
CA LEU A 724 -9.47 28.78 -13.87
C LEU A 724 -9.40 28.94 -12.34
N GLU A 725 -10.51 28.73 -11.65
CA GLU A 725 -10.60 28.71 -10.18
C GLU A 725 -9.75 27.57 -9.59
N SER A 726 -9.79 26.38 -10.17
CA SER A 726 -8.94 25.27 -9.71
C SER A 726 -7.45 25.51 -9.95
N LEU A 727 -7.07 26.34 -10.93
CA LEU A 727 -5.67 26.72 -11.16
C LEU A 727 -5.19 27.70 -10.09
N ALA A 728 -5.97 28.77 -9.86
CA ALA A 728 -5.65 29.78 -8.84
C ALA A 728 -5.70 29.22 -7.41
N GLY A 729 -6.60 28.26 -7.16
CA GLY A 729 -6.77 27.60 -5.87
C GLY A 729 -5.89 26.37 -5.64
N ALA A 730 -5.02 26.00 -6.59
CA ALA A 730 -4.22 24.77 -6.54
C ALA A 730 -3.21 24.75 -5.38
N ARG A 731 -2.76 25.92 -4.93
CA ARG A 731 -1.73 26.09 -3.88
C ARG A 731 -2.28 26.79 -2.64
N PRO A 732 -1.59 26.66 -1.48
CA PRO A 732 -1.98 27.33 -0.25
C PRO A 732 -1.98 28.87 -0.30
N LYS A 733 -1.22 29.47 -1.23
CA LYS A 733 -1.12 30.93 -1.42
C LYS A 733 -1.41 31.31 -2.88
N ASP A 734 -1.75 32.58 -3.12
CA ASP A 734 -1.86 33.16 -4.47
C ASP A 734 -0.47 33.48 -5.04
N ASP A 735 0.29 32.44 -5.38
CA ASP A 735 1.65 32.53 -5.91
C ASP A 735 1.80 31.86 -7.30
N VAL A 736 0.68 31.66 -7.98
CA VAL A 736 0.65 31.08 -9.33
C VAL A 736 0.88 32.18 -10.35
N ILE A 737 2.09 32.22 -10.93
CA ILE A 737 2.49 33.15 -11.99
C ILE A 737 2.32 32.49 -13.34
N VAL A 738 1.67 33.19 -14.27
CA VAL A 738 1.30 32.65 -15.58
C VAL A 738 1.58 33.62 -16.73
N LYS A 739 1.86 33.03 -17.90
CA LYS A 739 1.75 33.65 -19.23
C LYS A 739 0.36 33.32 -19.78
N LEU A 740 -0.39 34.30 -20.23
CA LEU A 740 -1.68 34.06 -20.89
C LEU A 740 -1.45 33.66 -22.35
N PRO A 741 -2.09 32.59 -22.85
CA PRO A 741 -2.03 32.21 -24.25
C PRO A 741 -2.79 33.22 -25.12
N GLU A 742 -2.24 33.56 -26.28
CA GLU A 742 -2.90 34.40 -27.27
C GLU A 742 -3.98 33.61 -28.04
N PRO A 743 -5.07 34.27 -28.49
CA PRO A 743 -5.36 35.69 -28.36
C PRO A 743 -5.91 36.08 -26.98
N VAL A 744 -5.47 37.23 -26.46
CA VAL A 744 -6.03 37.85 -25.25
C VAL A 744 -6.98 39.00 -25.63
N VAL A 745 -8.25 38.90 -25.24
CA VAL A 745 -9.26 39.94 -25.51
C VAL A 745 -9.52 40.76 -24.26
N VAL A 746 -9.37 42.08 -24.35
CA VAL A 746 -9.62 43.02 -23.26
C VAL A 746 -10.95 43.73 -23.49
N ASP A 747 -11.87 43.59 -22.54
CA ASP A 747 -13.19 44.23 -22.53
C ASP A 747 -13.37 45.10 -21.29
N ASN A 748 -14.23 46.12 -21.37
CA ASN A 748 -14.67 46.89 -20.22
C ASN A 748 -16.14 46.56 -19.90
N GLU A 749 -16.38 45.83 -18.82
CA GLU A 749 -17.72 45.45 -18.37
C GLU A 749 -18.03 46.15 -17.03
N ASN A 750 -19.07 47.00 -17.00
CA ASN A 750 -19.48 47.76 -15.80
C ASN A 750 -18.32 48.53 -15.13
N GLU A 751 -17.56 49.29 -15.92
CA GLU A 751 -16.38 50.06 -15.48
C GLU A 751 -15.22 49.21 -14.91
N ARG A 752 -15.24 47.88 -15.12
CA ARG A 752 -14.13 46.99 -14.76
C ARG A 752 -13.51 46.37 -16.00
N CYS A 753 -12.18 46.36 -16.04
CA CYS A 753 -11.41 45.68 -17.06
C CYS A 753 -11.55 44.16 -16.88
N VAL A 754 -11.96 43.47 -17.95
CA VAL A 754 -12.12 42.02 -18.03
C VAL A 754 -11.26 41.50 -19.17
N ILE A 755 -10.36 40.58 -18.86
CA ILE A 755 -9.52 39.86 -19.82
C ILE A 755 -10.16 38.50 -20.10
N LYS A 756 -10.24 38.11 -21.38
CA LYS A 756 -10.81 36.85 -21.84
C LYS A 756 -9.76 36.02 -22.57
N ILE A 757 -9.73 34.72 -22.26
CA ILE A 757 -8.81 33.73 -22.83
C ILE A 757 -9.57 32.50 -23.33
N ASP A 758 -8.95 31.79 -24.28
CA ASP A 758 -9.52 30.59 -24.92
C ASP A 758 -8.87 29.28 -24.45
N ARG A 759 -7.70 29.36 -23.80
CA ARG A 759 -6.88 28.21 -23.37
C ARG A 759 -6.37 28.38 -21.94
N ASP A 760 -5.99 27.28 -21.29
CA ASP A 760 -5.42 27.27 -19.94
C ASP A 760 -4.15 28.16 -19.88
N PRO A 761 -4.02 29.04 -18.86
CA PRO A 761 -2.80 29.80 -18.61
C PRO A 761 -1.56 28.92 -18.46
N ILE A 762 -0.41 29.39 -18.95
CA ILE A 762 0.87 28.66 -18.91
C ILE A 762 1.63 29.07 -17.63
N LEU A 763 1.97 28.13 -16.76
CA LEU A 763 2.80 28.41 -15.59
C LEU A 763 4.23 28.77 -16.00
N ILE A 764 4.75 29.85 -15.44
CA ILE A 764 6.08 30.39 -15.75
C ILE A 764 6.87 30.73 -14.47
N SER A 765 8.17 30.99 -14.63
CA SER A 765 9.03 31.57 -13.61
C SER A 765 9.80 32.75 -14.22
N GLY A 766 9.92 33.85 -13.48
CA GLY A 766 10.49 35.11 -14.00
C GLY A 766 9.49 35.95 -14.79
N ARG A 767 9.93 37.16 -15.17
CA ARG A 767 9.18 38.09 -16.03
C ARG A 767 9.95 38.43 -17.31
N PHE A 768 11.27 38.53 -17.18
CA PHE A 768 12.20 38.84 -18.26
C PHE A 768 13.24 37.73 -18.38
N TYR A 769 13.90 37.68 -19.53
CA TYR A 769 15.04 36.82 -19.75
C TYR A 769 16.14 37.56 -20.51
N GLY A 770 17.38 37.15 -20.28
CA GLY A 770 18.58 37.62 -20.99
C GLY A 770 19.42 36.44 -21.42
N LEU A 771 20.28 36.64 -22.42
CA LEU A 771 21.20 35.63 -22.95
C LEU A 771 22.63 36.01 -22.57
N VAL A 772 23.28 35.18 -21.74
CA VAL A 772 24.55 35.53 -21.09
C VAL A 772 25.54 34.37 -21.02
N SER A 773 26.82 34.68 -20.87
CA SER A 773 27.84 33.77 -20.32
C SER A 773 28.19 34.20 -18.90
N ILE A 774 28.34 33.25 -17.96
CA ILE A 774 28.72 33.54 -16.57
C ILE A 774 30.24 33.64 -16.49
N ILE A 775 30.78 34.78 -16.07
CA ILE A 775 32.23 35.06 -16.12
C ILE A 775 32.91 34.76 -14.80
N GLN A 776 32.31 35.20 -13.68
CA GLN A 776 32.97 35.14 -12.38
C GLN A 776 31.97 35.15 -11.24
N HIS A 777 32.18 34.27 -10.25
CA HIS A 777 31.52 34.35 -8.95
C HIS A 777 32.20 35.41 -8.07
N LEU A 778 31.43 36.39 -7.59
CA LEU A 778 31.91 37.52 -6.79
C LEU A 778 31.69 37.33 -5.28
N GLY A 779 31.10 36.20 -4.87
CA GLY A 779 30.69 35.94 -3.49
C GLY A 779 29.26 36.42 -3.20
N ASN A 780 28.68 35.95 -2.09
CA ASN A 780 27.30 36.26 -1.68
C ASN A 780 26.26 36.03 -2.79
N ASP A 781 26.43 34.96 -3.58
CA ASP A 781 25.55 34.61 -4.70
C ASP A 781 25.49 35.69 -5.82
N LEU A 782 26.45 36.61 -5.87
CA LEU A 782 26.59 37.59 -6.95
C LEU A 782 27.52 37.05 -8.03
N PHE A 783 27.11 37.21 -9.28
CA PHE A 783 27.85 36.73 -10.45
C PHE A 783 28.01 37.84 -11.46
N LYS A 784 29.23 38.00 -11.97
CA LYS A 784 29.49 38.81 -13.14
C LYS A 784 29.12 38.01 -14.38
N VAL A 785 28.24 38.54 -15.20
CA VAL A 785 27.82 37.95 -16.48
C VAL A 785 28.19 38.87 -17.62
N ARG A 786 28.29 38.30 -18.82
CA ARG A 786 28.47 39.04 -20.05
C ARG A 786 27.34 38.70 -21.01
N HIS A 787 26.65 39.73 -21.49
CA HIS A 787 25.51 39.57 -22.38
C HIS A 787 25.94 39.22 -23.81
N TYR A 788 25.06 38.51 -24.49
CA TYR A 788 25.17 38.24 -25.91
C TYR A 788 25.03 39.53 -26.71
N ASN A 789 25.95 39.73 -27.65
CA ASN A 789 25.96 40.89 -28.52
C ASN A 789 25.33 40.51 -29.86
N ARG A 790 24.19 41.14 -30.15
CA ARG A 790 23.40 40.87 -31.37
C ARG A 790 24.16 41.19 -32.66
N THR A 791 25.15 42.08 -32.60
CA THR A 791 25.93 42.51 -33.78
C THR A 791 27.06 41.53 -34.08
N SER A 792 27.86 41.18 -33.07
CA SER A 792 28.99 40.24 -33.22
C SER A 792 28.57 38.78 -33.20
N ARG A 793 27.34 38.49 -32.73
CA ARG A 793 26.79 37.15 -32.47
C ARG A 793 27.60 36.33 -31.47
N ASN A 794 28.24 36.99 -30.51
CA ASN A 794 29.08 36.37 -29.48
C ASN A 794 28.79 36.94 -28.09
N PHE A 795 29.29 36.27 -27.04
CA PHE A 795 29.29 36.78 -25.67
C PHE A 795 30.40 37.80 -25.44
N ASP A 796 30.36 38.92 -26.15
CA ASP A 796 31.28 40.06 -26.02
C ASP A 796 30.55 41.40 -25.76
N GLY A 797 29.28 41.33 -25.33
CA GLY A 797 28.44 42.47 -25.02
C GLY A 797 28.68 43.10 -23.65
N ALA A 798 27.67 43.83 -23.15
CA ALA A 798 27.74 44.51 -21.86
C ALA A 798 27.95 43.51 -20.71
N GLU A 799 28.77 43.90 -19.73
CA GLU A 799 28.95 43.14 -18.49
C GLU A 799 28.01 43.67 -17.41
N GLU A 800 27.40 42.76 -16.66
CA GLU A 800 26.46 43.08 -15.59
C GLU A 800 26.73 42.19 -14.37
N ILE A 801 26.38 42.68 -13.17
CA ILE A 801 26.35 41.85 -11.96
C ILE A 801 24.90 41.44 -11.72
N VAL A 802 24.67 40.13 -11.70
CA VAL A 802 23.36 39.53 -11.40
C VAL A 802 23.43 38.76 -10.09
N TYR A 803 22.28 38.57 -9.45
CA TYR A 803 22.14 37.78 -8.23
C TYR A 803 21.55 36.41 -8.58
N ILE A 804 22.28 35.34 -8.30
CA ILE A 804 21.87 33.96 -8.53
C ILE A 804 21.67 33.30 -7.15
N PRO A 805 20.51 33.41 -6.49
CA PRO A 805 20.34 32.99 -5.10
C PRO A 805 20.62 31.51 -4.88
N SER A 806 21.31 31.14 -3.80
CA SER A 806 21.40 29.75 -3.37
C SER A 806 20.02 29.21 -2.97
N VAL A 807 19.69 28.01 -3.45
CA VAL A 807 18.35 27.42 -3.28
C VAL A 807 18.24 26.65 -1.97
N ILE A 808 17.01 26.36 -1.56
CA ILE A 808 16.72 25.59 -0.35
C ILE A 808 16.63 24.12 -0.71
N ALA A 809 17.28 23.27 0.10
CA ALA A 809 17.21 21.83 -0.03
C ALA A 809 15.79 21.31 0.23
N ASP A 810 15.46 20.21 -0.42
CA ASP A 810 14.24 19.48 -0.16
C ASP A 810 14.27 18.79 1.23
N ARG A 811 13.15 18.18 1.61
CA ARG A 811 13.01 17.48 2.89
C ARG A 811 13.98 16.30 3.08
N ASP A 812 14.57 15.81 1.99
CA ASP A 812 15.51 14.70 1.96
C ASP A 812 16.97 15.21 1.86
N GLY A 813 17.18 16.53 1.89
CA GLY A 813 18.49 17.17 1.90
C GLY A 813 19.09 17.40 0.51
N VAL A 814 18.31 17.26 -0.57
CA VAL A 814 18.77 17.45 -1.95
C VAL A 814 18.44 18.85 -2.44
N PHE A 815 19.43 19.55 -2.99
CA PHE A 815 19.24 20.86 -3.61
C PHE A 815 18.79 20.71 -5.07
N PRO A 816 17.66 21.33 -5.51
CA PRO A 816 17.20 21.24 -6.90
C PRO A 816 18.15 21.88 -7.93
N SER A 817 19.01 22.80 -7.49
CA SER A 817 20.04 23.44 -8.29
C SER A 817 21.26 23.79 -7.42
N SER A 818 22.43 23.93 -8.04
CA SER A 818 23.67 24.37 -7.39
C SER A 818 24.28 25.53 -8.16
N ASN A 819 24.87 26.47 -7.42
CA ASN A 819 25.68 27.56 -7.96
C ASN A 819 27.17 27.21 -8.02
N PHE A 820 27.57 26.15 -7.33
CA PHE A 820 28.97 25.83 -7.15
C PHE A 820 29.64 25.56 -8.51
N GLN A 821 30.64 26.38 -8.85
CA GLN A 821 31.39 26.29 -10.10
C GLN A 821 30.54 26.40 -11.37
N ILE A 822 29.40 27.08 -11.33
CA ILE A 822 28.54 27.25 -12.51
C ILE A 822 29.26 28.00 -13.65
N GLU A 823 30.18 28.92 -13.32
CA GLU A 823 31.06 29.62 -14.26
C GLU A 823 32.05 28.67 -14.98
N ASN A 824 32.35 27.51 -14.37
CA ASN A 824 33.21 26.47 -14.94
C ASN A 824 32.41 25.30 -15.55
N SER A 825 31.08 25.43 -15.66
CA SER A 825 30.25 24.43 -16.30
C SER A 825 30.65 24.26 -17.77
N VAL A 826 30.74 23.01 -18.25
CA VAL A 826 31.18 22.71 -19.62
C VAL A 826 30.30 23.38 -20.68
N ILE A 827 29.03 23.62 -20.36
CA ILE A 827 28.09 24.26 -21.27
C ILE A 827 28.09 25.79 -21.18
N ASN A 828 28.81 26.39 -20.23
CA ASN A 828 28.83 27.85 -20.03
C ASN A 828 29.44 28.61 -21.20
N GLU A 829 30.39 28.02 -21.92
CA GLU A 829 30.96 28.60 -23.15
C GLU A 829 29.91 28.80 -24.24
N LYS A 830 28.90 27.92 -24.29
CA LYS A 830 27.77 28.01 -25.22
C LYS A 830 26.69 28.99 -24.74
N GLY A 831 26.78 29.46 -23.50
CA GLY A 831 25.89 30.44 -22.90
C GLY A 831 24.59 29.89 -22.30
N TRP A 832 23.93 30.77 -21.57
CA TRP A 832 22.75 30.51 -20.77
C TRP A 832 21.69 31.57 -21.03
N TYR A 833 20.44 31.14 -21.16
CA TYR A 833 19.33 32.00 -20.84
C TYR A 833 19.21 32.10 -19.32
N ILE A 834 19.15 33.34 -18.80
CA ILE A 834 18.80 33.63 -17.41
C ILE A 834 17.41 34.26 -17.38
N TYR A 835 16.52 33.72 -16.55
CA TYR A 835 15.13 34.17 -16.41
C TYR A 835 14.90 34.73 -15.01
N GLY A 836 14.22 35.87 -14.91
CA GLY A 836 14.09 36.56 -13.64
C GLY A 836 13.42 37.93 -13.72
N ALA A 837 13.71 38.74 -12.70
CA ALA A 837 13.29 40.13 -12.60
C ALA A 837 14.24 40.87 -11.63
N LYS A 838 14.22 42.21 -11.67
CA LYS A 838 14.94 43.02 -10.68
C LYS A 838 14.26 42.95 -9.32
N ASN A 839 15.07 42.91 -8.26
CA ASN A 839 14.60 43.09 -6.89
C ASN A 839 14.42 44.58 -6.54
N GLY A 840 14.06 44.88 -5.29
CA GLY A 840 13.92 46.25 -4.79
C GLY A 840 15.17 47.13 -4.89
N ASP A 841 16.37 46.53 -4.95
CA ASP A 841 17.65 47.24 -5.08
C ASP A 841 18.05 47.48 -6.56
N GLY A 842 17.25 46.99 -7.51
CA GLY A 842 17.51 47.11 -8.94
C GLY A 842 18.43 46.02 -9.53
N THR A 843 18.87 45.05 -8.73
CA THR A 843 19.71 43.92 -9.16
C THR A 843 18.86 42.84 -9.84
N PHE A 844 19.27 42.37 -11.01
CA PHE A 844 18.57 41.27 -11.69
C PHE A 844 18.77 39.94 -10.96
N VAL A 845 17.67 39.30 -10.56
CA VAL A 845 17.68 38.05 -9.80
C VAL A 845 17.34 36.89 -10.71
N VAL A 846 18.22 35.90 -10.79
CA VAL A 846 18.06 34.73 -11.66
C VAL A 846 17.24 33.65 -10.95
N GLN A 847 15.99 33.50 -11.36
CA GLN A 847 15.05 32.49 -10.85
C GLN A 847 15.13 31.17 -11.61
N ALA A 848 15.38 31.22 -12.92
CA ALA A 848 15.50 30.06 -13.79
C ALA A 848 16.68 30.22 -14.76
N ILE A 849 17.24 29.09 -15.21
CA ILE A 849 18.30 29.04 -16.22
C ILE A 849 17.96 28.00 -17.30
N ALA A 850 18.43 28.24 -18.53
CA ALA A 850 18.35 27.25 -19.60
C ALA A 850 19.65 27.27 -20.44
N PRO A 851 20.22 26.11 -20.81
CA PRO A 851 21.34 26.07 -21.75
C PRO A 851 20.91 26.62 -23.12
N TYR A 852 21.63 27.62 -23.65
CA TYR A 852 21.31 28.23 -24.95
C TYR A 852 21.26 27.18 -26.07
N HIS A 853 22.33 26.38 -26.17
CA HIS A 853 22.51 25.36 -27.21
C HIS A 853 21.42 24.29 -27.20
N LEU A 854 20.88 23.92 -26.02
CA LEU A 854 19.86 22.88 -25.89
C LEU A 854 18.57 23.25 -26.64
N LEU A 855 18.17 24.52 -26.53
CA LEU A 855 16.88 24.99 -27.03
C LEU A 855 16.97 25.67 -28.40
N SER A 856 18.17 26.10 -28.81
CA SER A 856 18.45 26.46 -30.21
C SER A 856 18.30 25.26 -31.14
N LEU A 857 18.04 25.48 -32.43
CA LEU A 857 18.05 24.43 -33.47
C LEU A 857 19.49 24.00 -33.85
N SER A 858 20.33 23.78 -32.84
CA SER A 858 21.71 23.30 -32.96
C SER A 858 21.78 21.82 -32.61
N LEU A 859 22.58 21.04 -33.35
CA LEU A 859 22.69 19.59 -33.17
C LEU A 859 24.11 19.17 -32.83
N ASP A 860 24.22 18.17 -31.97
CA ASP A 860 25.49 17.47 -31.73
C ASP A 860 25.67 16.30 -32.71
N ARG A 861 24.57 15.66 -33.14
CA ARG A 861 24.59 14.52 -34.07
C ARG A 861 23.28 14.34 -34.83
N VAL A 862 23.36 13.92 -36.10
CA VAL A 862 22.23 13.38 -36.86
C VAL A 862 22.43 11.87 -37.07
N ILE A 863 21.35 11.08 -36.92
CA ILE A 863 21.33 9.64 -37.16
C ILE A 863 20.34 9.35 -38.29
N PHE A 864 20.85 8.75 -39.36
CA PHE A 864 20.08 8.45 -40.56
C PHE A 864 19.69 6.97 -40.65
N GLY A 865 18.51 6.72 -41.20
CA GLY A 865 18.00 5.40 -41.55
C GLY A 865 17.24 4.71 -40.41
N GLU A 866 16.11 4.10 -40.77
CA GLU A 866 15.16 3.49 -39.82
C GLU A 866 15.87 2.62 -38.76
N LYS A 867 16.69 1.65 -39.17
CA LYS A 867 17.38 0.74 -38.23
C LYS A 867 18.24 1.48 -37.20
N ALA A 868 19.10 2.39 -37.64
CA ALA A 868 20.01 3.11 -36.74
C ALA A 868 19.25 4.03 -35.77
N THR A 869 18.16 4.65 -36.24
CA THR A 869 17.30 5.48 -35.39
C THR A 869 16.57 4.67 -34.31
N LEU A 870 16.09 3.46 -34.65
CA LEU A 870 15.46 2.54 -33.70
C LEU A 870 16.47 1.98 -32.69
N ASP A 871 17.69 1.65 -33.14
CA ASP A 871 18.77 1.15 -32.27
C ASP A 871 19.17 2.23 -31.24
N TYR A 872 19.18 3.50 -31.63
CA TYR A 872 19.48 4.62 -30.72
C TYR A 872 18.49 4.70 -29.55
N ILE A 873 17.18 4.64 -29.84
CA ILE A 873 16.12 4.65 -28.81
C ILE A 873 16.20 3.40 -27.92
N ASN A 874 16.47 2.21 -28.47
CA ASN A 874 16.54 1.01 -27.66
C ASN A 874 17.79 0.93 -26.76
N HIS A 875 18.92 1.50 -27.18
CA HIS A 875 20.21 1.12 -26.59
C HIS A 875 21.18 2.26 -26.27
N GLU A 876 21.06 3.43 -26.89
CA GLU A 876 22.09 4.48 -26.79
C GLU A 876 21.62 5.67 -25.96
N TYR A 877 20.37 6.10 -26.10
CA TYR A 877 19.96 7.40 -25.57
C TYR A 877 19.88 7.50 -24.04
N TRP A 878 19.97 6.40 -23.27
CA TRP A 878 20.15 6.44 -21.81
C TRP A 878 21.48 5.84 -21.35
N ARG A 879 22.43 5.64 -22.27
CA ARG A 879 23.75 5.11 -21.92
C ARG A 879 24.57 6.17 -21.18
N ASP A 880 25.49 5.71 -20.33
CA ASP A 880 26.56 6.50 -19.68
C ASP A 880 26.07 7.75 -18.93
N VAL A 881 24.82 7.72 -18.42
CA VAL A 881 24.14 8.85 -17.76
C VAL A 881 24.95 9.46 -16.62
N ALA A 882 25.62 8.62 -15.83
CA ALA A 882 26.48 9.04 -14.73
C ALA A 882 27.76 9.75 -15.20
N ASP A 883 28.39 9.23 -16.25
CA ASP A 883 29.62 9.78 -16.82
C ASP A 883 29.33 11.12 -17.53
N ASP A 884 28.15 11.27 -18.11
CA ASP A 884 27.68 12.48 -18.80
C ASP A 884 27.12 13.56 -17.85
N LYS A 885 27.40 13.49 -16.54
CA LYS A 885 26.91 14.48 -15.59
C LYS A 885 27.37 15.90 -15.92
N GLY A 886 26.46 16.86 -15.81
CA GLY A 886 26.68 18.26 -16.18
C GLY A 886 26.56 18.54 -17.67
N GLN A 887 26.39 17.52 -18.52
CA GLN A 887 26.31 17.66 -19.98
C GLN A 887 24.87 17.73 -20.50
N ILE A 888 24.77 18.24 -21.72
CA ILE A 888 23.57 18.20 -22.56
C ILE A 888 23.86 17.42 -23.85
N SER A 889 22.82 16.88 -24.49
CA SER A 889 22.92 16.27 -25.81
C SER A 889 21.70 16.57 -26.66
N THR A 890 21.92 16.84 -27.94
CA THR A 890 20.90 17.14 -28.96
C THR A 890 21.14 16.26 -30.19
N VAL A 891 20.22 15.32 -30.44
CA VAL A 891 20.35 14.33 -31.52
C VAL A 891 19.11 14.32 -32.40
N LEU A 892 19.29 14.47 -33.71
CA LEU A 892 18.20 14.34 -34.68
C LEU A 892 18.17 12.93 -35.28
N LEU A 893 17.03 12.27 -35.15
CA LEU A 893 16.76 10.97 -35.76
C LEU A 893 15.95 11.17 -37.05
N TYR A 894 16.49 10.70 -38.16
CA TYR A 894 15.94 10.90 -39.50
C TYR A 894 15.83 9.58 -40.27
N PRO A 895 14.68 8.87 -40.17
CA PRO A 895 14.57 7.48 -40.60
C PRO A 895 14.43 7.28 -42.12
N THR A 896 14.04 8.33 -42.86
CA THR A 896 13.63 8.26 -44.27
C THR A 896 14.78 8.15 -45.28
N VAL A 897 16.03 8.42 -44.88
CA VAL A 897 17.21 8.34 -45.75
C VAL A 897 17.86 6.97 -45.63
N SER A 898 17.97 6.27 -46.76
CA SER A 898 18.66 4.97 -46.85
C SER A 898 20.16 5.15 -47.05
N SER A 899 20.97 4.28 -46.45
CA SER A 899 22.43 4.30 -46.59
C SER A 899 22.82 3.86 -48.02
N THR A 900 23.11 4.82 -48.90
CA THR A 900 23.67 4.56 -50.24
C THR A 900 25.20 4.49 -50.19
N PRO A 901 25.89 3.89 -51.19
CA PRO A 901 27.36 3.86 -51.25
C PRO A 901 28.01 5.26 -51.17
N ASP A 902 27.34 6.29 -51.71
CA ASP A 902 27.81 7.68 -51.73
C ASP A 902 27.41 8.48 -50.47
N PHE A 903 26.80 7.82 -49.47
CA PHE A 903 26.26 8.46 -48.26
C PHE A 903 27.32 9.26 -47.47
N LEU A 904 28.57 8.79 -47.43
CA LEU A 904 29.66 9.48 -46.73
C LEU A 904 30.04 10.80 -47.41
N GLU A 905 29.96 10.87 -48.74
CA GLU A 905 30.26 12.09 -49.50
C GLU A 905 29.15 13.14 -49.38
N GLN A 906 27.89 12.70 -49.22
CA GLN A 906 26.70 13.59 -49.16
C GLN A 906 26.23 13.89 -47.73
N ARG A 907 26.89 13.34 -46.71
CA ARG A 907 26.42 13.38 -45.32
C ARG A 907 26.17 14.80 -44.81
N LEU A 908 27.11 15.72 -45.04
CA LEU A 908 26.99 17.10 -44.55
C LEU A 908 25.78 17.82 -45.17
N ASP A 909 25.56 17.64 -46.48
CA ASP A 909 24.43 18.23 -47.18
C ASP A 909 23.09 17.65 -46.68
N LEU A 910 23.06 16.35 -46.38
CA LEU A 910 21.90 15.68 -45.78
C LEU A 910 21.62 16.16 -44.35
N GLU A 911 22.64 16.39 -43.53
CA GLU A 911 22.50 16.94 -42.18
C GLU A 911 21.92 18.37 -42.22
N ILE A 912 22.45 19.22 -43.09
CA ILE A 912 21.94 20.57 -43.32
C ILE A 912 20.49 20.54 -43.81
N ALA A 913 20.19 19.65 -44.77
CA ALA A 913 18.83 19.50 -45.30
C ALA A 913 17.84 19.08 -44.20
N ALA A 914 18.21 18.10 -43.35
CA ALA A 914 17.37 17.61 -42.26
C ALA A 914 17.08 18.69 -41.20
N ILE A 915 18.06 19.54 -40.87
CA ILE A 915 17.87 20.68 -39.95
C ILE A 915 16.93 21.71 -40.59
N ASN A 916 17.17 22.05 -41.87
CA ASN A 916 16.38 23.05 -42.61
C ASN A 916 14.92 22.65 -42.85
N GLU A 917 14.55 21.40 -42.57
CA GLU A 917 13.15 21.01 -42.53
C GLU A 917 12.40 21.74 -41.42
N TRP A 918 13.05 22.05 -40.30
CA TRP A 918 12.47 22.75 -39.17
C TRP A 918 12.46 24.27 -39.40
N LYS A 919 11.27 24.82 -39.53
CA LYS A 919 11.03 26.22 -39.91
C LYS A 919 10.26 26.94 -38.83
N GLU A 920 10.42 28.26 -38.82
CA GLU A 920 9.64 29.13 -37.95
C GLU A 920 8.13 28.88 -38.13
N GLY A 921 7.43 28.66 -37.02
CA GLY A 921 6.01 28.32 -36.99
C GLY A 921 5.72 26.82 -36.91
N ASP A 922 6.69 25.94 -37.16
CA ASP A 922 6.51 24.49 -37.02
C ASP A 922 6.18 24.11 -35.59
N ARG A 923 5.39 23.04 -35.44
CA ARG A 923 5.03 22.45 -34.15
C ARG A 923 5.51 21.01 -34.08
N ALA A 924 5.84 20.56 -32.87
CA ALA A 924 6.15 19.17 -32.58
C ALA A 924 5.45 18.70 -31.31
N LEU A 925 5.10 17.42 -31.26
CA LEU A 925 4.65 16.77 -30.03
C LEU A 925 5.89 16.50 -29.16
N VAL A 926 5.87 16.94 -27.91
CA VAL A 926 6.93 16.66 -26.94
C VAL A 926 6.55 15.43 -26.14
N MET A 927 7.49 14.51 -25.99
CA MET A 927 7.42 13.37 -25.09
C MET A 927 8.54 13.50 -24.06
N HIS A 928 8.15 13.65 -22.80
CA HIS A 928 9.06 13.90 -21.69
C HIS A 928 9.19 12.66 -20.82
N VAL A 929 10.42 12.31 -20.44
CA VAL A 929 10.70 11.33 -19.39
C VAL A 929 11.92 11.75 -18.55
N PHE A 930 11.86 11.51 -17.24
CA PHE A 930 12.99 11.75 -16.34
C PHE A 930 13.42 10.49 -15.56
N GLY A 931 14.68 10.48 -15.15
CA GLY A 931 15.31 9.48 -14.29
C GLY A 931 15.47 9.90 -12.82
N GLY A 932 16.19 9.08 -12.07
CA GLY A 932 16.30 9.16 -10.61
C GLY A 932 17.53 9.92 -10.11
N ILE A 933 17.59 10.06 -8.79
CA ILE A 933 18.70 10.70 -8.06
C ILE A 933 19.47 9.61 -7.29
N GLY A 934 20.74 9.42 -7.63
CA GLY A 934 21.71 8.56 -6.93
C GLY A 934 22.69 9.37 -6.09
N GLY A 935 23.85 8.79 -5.76
CA GLY A 935 24.90 9.43 -4.96
C GLY A 935 24.77 9.18 -3.45
N LYS A 936 25.18 10.15 -2.63
CA LYS A 936 25.18 10.04 -1.15
C LYS A 936 23.79 10.11 -0.54
N ASN A 937 22.86 10.78 -1.22
CA ASN A 937 21.46 10.91 -0.84
C ASN A 937 20.56 10.27 -1.91
N PRO A 938 20.61 8.93 -2.09
CA PRO A 938 19.87 8.28 -3.16
C PRO A 938 18.37 8.28 -2.90
N GLU A 939 17.60 8.44 -3.98
CA GLU A 939 16.15 8.28 -3.95
C GLU A 939 15.80 6.82 -3.58
N PHE A 940 14.70 6.62 -2.85
CA PHE A 940 14.30 5.28 -2.42
C PHE A 940 13.86 4.41 -3.62
N THR A 941 14.69 3.46 -4.02
CA THR A 941 14.44 2.52 -5.12
C THR A 941 14.23 1.09 -4.61
N PRO A 942 12.99 0.68 -4.27
CA PRO A 942 12.73 -0.68 -3.86
C PRO A 942 13.07 -1.64 -5.01
N LEU A 943 13.84 -2.70 -4.71
CA LEU A 943 14.35 -3.67 -5.70
C LEU A 943 15.24 -3.05 -6.80
N GLY A 944 15.76 -1.83 -6.59
CA GLY A 944 16.58 -1.13 -7.59
C GLY A 944 15.80 -0.60 -8.79
N ILE A 945 14.47 -0.55 -8.71
CA ILE A 945 13.62 -0.08 -9.81
C ILE A 945 13.32 1.41 -9.63
N TYR A 946 13.56 2.18 -10.69
CA TYR A 946 13.20 3.58 -10.80
C TYR A 946 12.25 3.78 -11.98
N PHE A 947 10.99 4.14 -11.70
CA PHE A 947 9.97 4.25 -12.75
C PHE A 947 10.07 5.56 -13.54
N GLY A 948 10.44 6.68 -12.91
CA GLY A 948 10.38 8.02 -13.51
C GLY A 948 8.97 8.57 -13.61
N HIS A 949 8.79 9.58 -14.46
CA HIS A 949 7.51 10.18 -14.83
C HIS A 949 7.47 10.41 -16.33
N PHE A 950 6.27 10.47 -16.90
CA PHE A 950 6.04 10.72 -18.31
C PHE A 950 5.02 11.84 -18.50
N ALA A 951 5.25 12.72 -19.46
CA ALA A 951 4.29 13.73 -19.87
C ALA A 951 4.36 13.99 -21.39
N TYR A 952 3.22 14.39 -21.96
CA TYR A 952 3.19 15.01 -23.28
C TYR A 952 3.35 16.53 -23.16
N GLY A 953 3.74 17.16 -24.26
CA GLY A 953 3.83 18.60 -24.38
C GLY A 953 3.88 19.02 -25.85
N ILE A 954 4.20 20.28 -26.10
CA ILE A 954 4.35 20.84 -27.43
C ILE A 954 5.61 21.69 -27.48
N ALA A 955 6.30 21.58 -28.60
CA ALA A 955 7.34 22.51 -28.98
C ALA A 955 6.85 23.33 -30.18
N LYS A 956 7.10 24.63 -30.18
CA LYS A 956 6.94 25.50 -31.34
C LYS A 956 8.29 26.08 -31.73
N VAL A 957 8.62 26.02 -33.01
CA VAL A 957 9.81 26.70 -33.53
C VAL A 957 9.49 28.18 -33.67
N ILE A 958 10.20 29.01 -32.92
CA ILE A 958 10.09 30.47 -32.93
C ILE A 958 11.43 31.09 -33.25
N ARG A 959 11.43 32.37 -33.66
CA ARG A 959 12.66 33.17 -33.75
C ARG A 959 12.90 33.88 -32.42
N GLU A 960 14.06 33.63 -31.82
CA GLU A 960 14.39 34.20 -30.52
C GLU A 960 14.89 35.65 -30.68
N PRO A 961 14.30 36.64 -30.00
CA PRO A 961 14.60 38.06 -30.22
C PRO A 961 16.04 38.52 -29.96
N LEU A 962 16.77 37.93 -29.01
CA LEU A 962 18.15 38.33 -28.68
C LEU A 962 19.17 37.80 -29.70
N SER A 963 19.11 36.51 -30.01
CA SER A 963 20.03 35.80 -30.92
C SER A 963 19.62 35.91 -32.39
N GLN A 964 18.32 36.12 -32.67
CA GLN A 964 17.70 36.02 -34.00
C GLN A 964 17.77 34.62 -34.61
N GLU A 965 18.15 33.60 -33.83
CA GLU A 965 18.19 32.20 -34.25
C GLU A 965 16.85 31.50 -34.01
N LEU A 966 16.67 30.34 -34.65
CA LEU A 966 15.49 29.52 -34.41
C LEU A 966 15.64 28.74 -33.09
N TYR A 967 14.54 28.65 -32.36
CA TYR A 967 14.48 28.15 -31.00
C TYR A 967 13.21 27.32 -30.77
N PHE A 968 13.28 26.29 -29.91
CA PHE A 968 12.14 25.51 -29.45
C PHE A 968 11.50 26.13 -28.20
N ASP A 969 10.33 26.75 -28.37
CA ASP A 969 9.46 27.12 -27.24
C ASP A 969 8.67 25.88 -26.79
N ILE A 970 9.06 25.32 -25.65
CA ILE A 970 8.53 24.05 -25.13
C ILE A 970 7.55 24.30 -23.97
N GLU A 971 6.40 23.66 -24.06
CA GLU A 971 5.37 23.64 -23.03
C GLU A 971 4.97 22.20 -22.69
N TYR A 972 4.99 21.83 -21.42
CA TYR A 972 4.54 20.54 -20.94
C TYR A 972 3.06 20.57 -20.53
N ARG A 973 2.33 19.51 -20.86
CA ARG A 973 0.98 19.25 -20.33
C ARG A 973 1.09 18.21 -19.22
N GLN A 974 1.32 18.70 -18.01
CA GLN A 974 1.58 17.85 -16.86
C GLN A 974 0.27 17.25 -16.33
N ILE A 975 0.09 15.95 -16.52
CA ILE A 975 -0.88 15.14 -15.77
C ILE A 975 -0.15 14.62 -14.54
N TYR A 976 -0.21 15.36 -13.43
CA TYR A 976 0.64 15.11 -12.27
C TYR A 976 -0.20 15.02 -10.99
N THR A 977 0.01 13.99 -10.17
CA THR A 977 -0.73 13.85 -8.91
C THR A 977 -0.28 14.86 -7.87
N HIS A 978 -1.17 15.15 -6.92
CA HIS A 978 -0.86 15.96 -5.75
C HIS A 978 0.43 15.47 -5.05
N ASN A 979 1.35 16.40 -4.81
CA ASN A 979 2.74 16.10 -4.42
C ASN A 979 3.25 17.12 -3.40
N ASN A 980 4.41 16.84 -2.82
CA ASN A 980 5.02 17.65 -1.77
C ASN A 980 5.66 18.97 -2.26
N THR A 981 5.96 19.10 -3.56
CA THR A 981 6.55 20.31 -4.17
C THR A 981 5.47 21.24 -4.73
N ALA A 982 4.19 20.84 -4.68
CA ALA A 982 3.07 21.56 -5.29
C ALA A 982 3.26 21.82 -6.80
N ILE A 983 3.75 20.82 -7.54
CA ILE A 983 3.64 20.79 -9.00
C ILE A 983 2.15 20.72 -9.34
N ILE A 984 1.70 21.67 -10.16
CA ILE A 984 0.30 21.81 -10.54
C ILE A 984 0.10 21.06 -11.87
N ALA A 985 -0.89 20.17 -11.92
CA ALA A 985 -1.29 19.55 -13.18
C ALA A 985 -1.85 20.62 -14.12
N GLY A 986 -1.31 20.74 -15.33
CA GLY A 986 -1.64 21.81 -16.26
C GLY A 986 -0.51 22.15 -17.20
N ASN A 987 -0.66 23.28 -17.88
CA ASN A 987 0.30 23.79 -18.83
C ASN A 987 1.49 24.44 -18.12
N ASN A 988 2.68 23.85 -18.22
CA ASN A 988 3.91 24.37 -17.62
C ASN A 988 4.91 24.70 -18.72
N SER A 989 5.44 25.92 -18.74
CA SER A 989 6.57 26.26 -19.61
C SER A 989 7.80 25.43 -19.28
N TRP A 990 8.71 25.27 -20.25
CA TRP A 990 10.02 24.69 -20.02
C TRP A 990 10.76 25.37 -18.86
N ILE A 991 10.70 26.71 -18.85
CA ILE A 991 11.30 27.55 -17.80
C ILE A 991 10.81 27.11 -16.42
N ARG A 992 9.50 26.91 -16.24
CA ARG A 992 8.94 26.55 -14.93
C ARG A 992 9.24 25.11 -14.51
N TYR A 993 9.10 24.16 -15.43
CA TYR A 993 9.16 22.74 -15.11
C TYR A 993 10.60 22.20 -15.08
N MET A 994 11.46 22.76 -15.94
CA MET A 994 12.86 22.35 -16.09
C MET A 994 13.81 23.37 -15.48
N GLY A 995 13.77 24.61 -15.97
CA GLY A 995 14.82 25.61 -15.74
C GLY A 995 14.78 26.31 -14.39
N ASP A 996 13.65 26.30 -13.69
CA ASP A 996 13.49 26.92 -12.38
C ASP A 996 14.45 26.29 -11.38
N ARG A 997 15.29 27.12 -10.77
CA ARG A 997 16.38 26.64 -9.92
C ARG A 997 15.88 26.05 -8.60
N GLN A 998 14.71 26.47 -8.11
CA GLN A 998 14.12 25.98 -6.87
C GLN A 998 13.05 24.92 -7.10
N TRP A 999 12.31 25.02 -8.21
CA TRP A 999 11.11 24.22 -8.47
C TRP A 999 11.24 23.26 -9.66
N GLY A 1000 12.20 23.49 -10.55
CA GLY A 1000 12.41 22.73 -11.79
C GLY A 1000 13.48 21.65 -11.67
N PHE A 1001 13.54 20.75 -12.65
CA PHE A 1001 14.31 19.51 -12.57
C PHE A 1001 15.74 19.51 -13.13
N LEU A 1002 16.14 20.57 -13.85
CA LEU A 1002 17.39 20.60 -14.63
C LEU A 1002 18.65 20.24 -13.82
N GLY A 1003 18.76 20.76 -12.59
CA GLY A 1003 19.99 20.68 -11.79
C GLY A 1003 20.24 19.35 -11.09
N TYR A 1004 19.23 18.49 -10.96
CA TYR A 1004 19.31 17.33 -10.06
C TYR A 1004 18.68 16.05 -10.61
N ARG A 1005 17.97 16.09 -11.75
CA ARG A 1005 17.47 14.88 -12.43
C ARG A 1005 18.03 14.77 -13.86
N PRO A 1006 18.28 13.54 -14.35
CA PRO A 1006 18.53 13.33 -15.77
C PRO A 1006 17.22 13.20 -16.55
N ILE A 1007 17.17 13.76 -17.75
CA ILE A 1007 15.93 13.98 -18.51
C ILE A 1007 16.16 13.71 -19.99
N SER A 1008 15.12 13.20 -20.66
CA SER A 1008 15.03 13.11 -22.10
C SER A 1008 13.69 13.70 -22.57
N ASP A 1009 13.77 14.71 -23.44
CA ASP A 1009 12.64 15.23 -24.20
C ASP A 1009 12.79 14.79 -25.66
N ILE A 1010 11.75 14.20 -26.24
CA ILE A 1010 11.70 13.79 -27.65
C ILE A 1010 10.66 14.66 -28.35
N LEU A 1011 11.10 15.48 -29.30
CA LEU A 1011 10.26 16.35 -30.10
C LEU A 1011 9.95 15.64 -31.43
N VAL A 1012 8.69 15.26 -31.61
CA VAL A 1012 8.20 14.50 -32.76
C VAL A 1012 7.67 15.46 -33.81
N LYS A 1013 8.35 15.52 -34.96
CA LYS A 1013 7.82 16.16 -36.18
C LYS A 1013 7.29 15.11 -37.12
N PHE A 1014 5.97 15.12 -37.29
CA PHE A 1014 5.24 14.17 -38.14
C PHE A 1014 4.08 14.92 -38.78
N SER A 1015 4.19 15.27 -40.06
CA SER A 1015 3.21 16.14 -40.74
C SER A 1015 1.76 15.64 -40.67
N PRO A 1016 1.45 14.31 -40.65
CA PRO A 1016 0.09 13.85 -40.41
C PRO A 1016 -0.53 14.28 -39.08
N LEU A 1017 0.29 14.56 -38.06
CA LEU A 1017 -0.12 14.96 -36.71
C LEU A 1017 0.09 16.46 -36.44
N THR A 1018 1.19 17.01 -36.93
CA THR A 1018 1.74 18.33 -36.50
C THR A 1018 1.31 19.50 -37.39
N GLU A 1019 0.87 19.22 -38.62
CA GLU A 1019 0.33 20.21 -39.55
C GLU A 1019 -1.20 20.13 -39.59
N ASP A 1020 -1.84 21.28 -39.79
CA ASP A 1020 -3.30 21.37 -39.93
C ASP A 1020 -3.77 20.80 -41.28
N TYR A 1021 -5.06 20.46 -41.33
CA TYR A 1021 -5.79 20.04 -42.53
C TYR A 1021 -6.81 21.11 -42.91
N ASP A 1022 -7.06 21.26 -44.20
CA ASP A 1022 -8.10 22.13 -44.76
C ASP A 1022 -8.75 21.44 -45.96
N PHE A 1023 -9.91 20.83 -45.70
CA PHE A 1023 -10.69 20.09 -46.69
C PHE A 1023 -11.87 20.94 -47.17
N ASP A 1024 -11.64 21.80 -48.16
CA ASP A 1024 -12.64 22.75 -48.68
C ASP A 1024 -13.20 23.72 -47.61
N GLY A 1025 -12.34 24.31 -46.78
CA GLY A 1025 -12.71 25.27 -45.72
C GLY A 1025 -13.07 24.62 -44.39
N LEU A 1026 -13.08 23.28 -44.31
CA LEU A 1026 -13.19 22.52 -43.07
C LEU A 1026 -11.79 22.32 -42.49
N LYS A 1027 -11.44 23.15 -41.50
CA LYS A 1027 -10.14 23.11 -40.83
C LYS A 1027 -10.13 22.12 -39.68
N PHE A 1028 -9.03 21.40 -39.52
CA PHE A 1028 -8.83 20.43 -38.46
C PHE A 1028 -7.35 20.35 -38.05
N SER A 1029 -7.07 20.36 -36.74
CA SER A 1029 -5.72 20.17 -36.19
C SER A 1029 -5.68 18.98 -35.24
N PRO A 1030 -5.01 17.86 -35.61
CA PRO A 1030 -4.87 16.70 -34.72
C PRO A 1030 -4.15 17.03 -33.42
N LEU A 1031 -3.11 17.86 -33.50
CA LEU A 1031 -2.33 18.27 -32.33
C LEU A 1031 -3.20 19.08 -31.35
N ASP A 1032 -4.02 20.02 -31.83
CA ASP A 1032 -4.89 20.81 -30.94
C ASP A 1032 -5.97 19.97 -30.25
N CYS A 1033 -6.44 18.90 -30.88
CA CYS A 1033 -7.35 17.93 -30.26
C CYS A 1033 -6.68 17.17 -29.11
N ILE A 1034 -5.41 16.77 -29.27
CA ILE A 1034 -4.63 16.13 -28.21
C ILE A 1034 -4.43 17.10 -27.04
N ILE A 1035 -4.04 18.35 -27.33
CA ILE A 1035 -3.88 19.39 -26.30
C ILE A 1035 -5.16 19.54 -25.50
N HIS A 1036 -6.29 19.65 -26.18
CA HIS A 1036 -7.58 19.88 -25.52
C HIS A 1036 -7.93 18.75 -24.55
N GLU A 1037 -7.67 17.50 -24.93
CA GLU A 1037 -7.91 16.36 -24.03
C GLU A 1037 -6.91 16.31 -22.88
N LEU A 1038 -5.64 16.69 -23.11
CA LEU A 1038 -4.65 16.82 -22.04
C LEU A 1038 -5.00 17.95 -21.05
N ASP A 1039 -5.44 19.11 -21.53
CA ASP A 1039 -5.91 20.23 -20.70
C ASP A 1039 -7.15 19.82 -19.87
N THR A 1040 -8.05 19.04 -20.48
CA THR A 1040 -9.21 18.43 -19.80
C THR A 1040 -8.75 17.50 -18.68
N MET A 1041 -7.83 16.58 -18.96
CA MET A 1041 -7.33 15.65 -17.96
C MET A 1041 -6.56 16.37 -16.85
N ALA A 1042 -5.77 17.40 -17.19
CA ALA A 1042 -5.06 18.21 -16.21
C ALA A 1042 -6.00 18.92 -15.24
N ALA A 1043 -7.07 19.55 -15.75
CA ALA A 1043 -8.10 20.17 -14.91
C ALA A 1043 -8.78 19.17 -13.97
N ARG A 1044 -9.11 17.98 -14.48
CA ARG A 1044 -9.65 16.87 -13.68
C ARG A 1044 -8.68 16.43 -12.57
N TYR A 1045 -7.38 16.33 -12.88
CA TYR A 1045 -6.33 15.97 -11.93
C TYR A 1045 -6.13 17.01 -10.82
N ARG A 1046 -6.27 18.30 -11.12
CA ARG A 1046 -6.12 19.41 -10.14
C ARG A 1046 -7.11 19.32 -8.99
N ILE A 1047 -8.30 18.78 -9.22
CA ILE A 1047 -9.34 18.65 -8.19
C ILE A 1047 -9.74 17.20 -7.89
N GLY A 1048 -9.11 16.23 -8.56
CA GLY A 1048 -9.41 14.80 -8.42
C GLY A 1048 -10.87 14.46 -8.72
N ASP A 1049 -11.42 14.98 -9.83
CA ASP A 1049 -12.85 14.89 -10.17
C ASP A 1049 -13.78 15.31 -9.00
N GLY A 1050 -13.38 16.33 -8.25
CA GLY A 1050 -14.14 16.85 -7.11
C GLY A 1050 -13.83 16.21 -5.76
N THR A 1051 -13.01 15.16 -5.71
CA THR A 1051 -12.63 14.52 -4.43
C THR A 1051 -11.50 15.24 -3.67
N GLY A 1052 -10.86 16.22 -4.31
CA GLY A 1052 -9.75 17.00 -3.76
C GLY A 1052 -8.38 16.33 -3.83
N THR A 1053 -8.27 15.14 -4.42
CA THR A 1053 -6.99 14.41 -4.49
C THR A 1053 -6.94 13.41 -5.64
N THR A 1054 -5.72 13.17 -6.12
CA THR A 1054 -5.37 12.13 -7.09
C THR A 1054 -4.21 11.31 -6.53
N PHE A 1055 -4.18 10.02 -6.83
CA PHE A 1055 -3.17 9.10 -6.32
C PHE A 1055 -2.63 8.22 -7.45
N VAL A 1056 -1.33 7.98 -7.44
CA VAL A 1056 -0.72 6.97 -8.31
C VAL A 1056 -1.03 5.59 -7.74
N GLY A 1057 -1.63 4.74 -8.55
CA GLY A 1057 -1.90 3.34 -8.22
C GLY A 1057 -1.99 2.48 -9.48
N PRO A 1058 -2.15 1.14 -9.33
CA PRO A 1058 -2.21 0.23 -10.47
C PRO A 1058 -3.40 0.47 -11.40
N LEU A 1059 -4.37 1.27 -10.95
CA LEU A 1059 -5.51 1.73 -11.73
C LEU A 1059 -5.42 3.21 -12.12
N ASN A 1060 -4.75 4.11 -11.41
CA ASN A 1060 -4.72 5.52 -11.81
C ASN A 1060 -3.25 5.90 -11.96
N SER A 1061 -2.81 6.12 -13.20
CA SER A 1061 -1.41 6.38 -13.54
C SER A 1061 -1.32 7.57 -14.48
N CYS A 1062 -0.49 8.55 -14.13
CA CYS A 1062 -0.21 9.71 -14.95
C CYS A 1062 0.22 9.34 -16.37
N VAL A 1063 1.04 8.28 -16.50
CA VAL A 1063 1.51 7.75 -17.78
C VAL A 1063 0.32 7.25 -18.58
N GLN A 1064 -0.49 6.39 -17.98
CA GLN A 1064 -1.62 5.77 -18.65
C GLN A 1064 -2.63 6.82 -19.09
N ASP A 1065 -3.01 7.76 -18.22
CA ASP A 1065 -3.99 8.79 -18.57
C ASP A 1065 -3.45 9.74 -19.66
N SER A 1066 -2.13 10.01 -19.69
CA SER A 1066 -1.51 10.77 -20.78
C SER A 1066 -1.56 9.99 -22.11
N GLN A 1067 -1.31 8.67 -22.08
CA GLN A 1067 -1.36 7.81 -23.26
C GLN A 1067 -2.80 7.65 -23.80
N GLU A 1068 -3.77 7.46 -22.90
CA GLU A 1068 -5.18 7.37 -23.25
C GLU A 1068 -5.68 8.71 -23.81
N ALA A 1069 -5.23 9.86 -23.27
CA ALA A 1069 -5.56 11.18 -23.83
C ALA A 1069 -5.07 11.33 -25.29
N LEU A 1070 -3.84 10.91 -25.60
CA LEU A 1070 -3.32 10.92 -26.98
C LEU A 1070 -4.16 10.01 -27.90
N TYR A 1071 -4.36 8.76 -27.49
CA TYR A 1071 -5.01 7.77 -28.34
C TYR A 1071 -6.50 8.05 -28.56
N HIS A 1072 -7.24 8.34 -27.48
CA HIS A 1072 -8.68 8.55 -27.56
C HIS A 1072 -9.07 9.87 -28.24
N SER A 1073 -8.29 10.94 -28.06
CA SER A 1073 -8.53 12.20 -28.78
C SER A 1073 -8.44 11.98 -30.29
N LEU A 1074 -7.34 11.40 -30.77
CA LEU A 1074 -7.15 11.11 -32.19
C LEU A 1074 -8.21 10.15 -32.75
N LYS A 1075 -8.51 9.06 -32.03
CA LYS A 1075 -9.53 8.09 -32.45
C LYS A 1075 -10.91 8.73 -32.59
N ARG A 1076 -11.30 9.54 -31.60
CA ARG A 1076 -12.59 10.24 -31.62
C ARG A 1076 -12.64 11.21 -32.78
N THR A 1077 -11.58 11.99 -32.99
CA THR A 1077 -11.58 12.96 -34.09
C THR A 1077 -11.65 12.28 -35.44
N ILE A 1078 -10.89 11.20 -35.68
CA ILE A 1078 -11.00 10.43 -36.93
C ILE A 1078 -12.43 9.93 -37.14
N ALA A 1079 -13.08 9.39 -36.11
CA ALA A 1079 -14.46 8.93 -36.21
C ALA A 1079 -15.45 10.07 -36.52
N GLU A 1080 -15.27 11.24 -35.91
CA GLU A 1080 -16.08 12.44 -36.19
C GLU A 1080 -15.88 12.89 -37.66
N LEU A 1081 -14.65 12.86 -38.16
CA LEU A 1081 -14.32 13.20 -39.55
C LEU A 1081 -14.89 12.20 -40.55
N GLU A 1082 -14.79 10.90 -40.28
CA GLU A 1082 -15.37 9.83 -41.11
C GLU A 1082 -16.90 9.89 -41.15
N SER A 1083 -17.54 10.41 -40.10
CA SER A 1083 -18.99 10.62 -40.05
C SER A 1083 -19.46 11.86 -40.82
N ASN A 1084 -18.55 12.78 -41.17
CA ASN A 1084 -18.88 14.02 -41.85
C ASN A 1084 -18.91 13.82 -43.38
N PRO A 1085 -20.07 13.97 -44.05
CA PRO A 1085 -20.21 13.70 -45.49
C PRO A 1085 -19.28 14.52 -46.39
N SER A 1086 -18.90 15.74 -45.96
CA SER A 1086 -18.01 16.61 -46.72
C SER A 1086 -16.58 16.07 -46.76
N TYR A 1087 -16.08 15.56 -45.64
CA TYR A 1087 -14.76 14.91 -45.57
C TYR A 1087 -14.72 13.63 -46.42
N VAL A 1088 -15.74 12.78 -46.27
CA VAL A 1088 -15.84 11.55 -47.07
C VAL A 1088 -15.90 11.85 -48.57
N LYS A 1089 -16.59 12.93 -48.96
CA LYS A 1089 -16.64 13.40 -50.35
C LYS A 1089 -15.27 13.87 -50.85
N TRP A 1090 -14.52 14.63 -50.05
CA TRP A 1090 -13.15 15.05 -50.39
C TRP A 1090 -12.25 13.84 -50.60
N LEU A 1091 -12.18 12.93 -49.62
CA LEU A 1091 -11.28 11.76 -49.65
C LEU A 1091 -11.55 10.88 -50.87
N ARG A 1092 -12.82 10.75 -51.29
CA ARG A 1092 -13.19 10.00 -52.51
C ARG A 1092 -12.87 10.75 -53.80
N ARG A 1093 -13.00 12.07 -53.81
CA ARG A 1093 -12.79 12.91 -55.00
C ARG A 1093 -11.31 13.17 -55.29
N TYR A 1094 -10.50 13.27 -54.24
CA TYR A 1094 -9.08 13.61 -54.32
C TYR A 1094 -8.21 12.57 -53.58
N PRO A 1095 -8.18 11.30 -54.04
CA PRO A 1095 -7.44 10.22 -53.36
C PRO A 1095 -5.91 10.43 -53.38
N GLU A 1096 -5.39 11.10 -54.42
CA GLU A 1096 -3.94 11.34 -54.58
C GLU A 1096 -3.46 12.65 -53.96
N ASP A 1097 -4.37 13.46 -53.40
CA ASP A 1097 -4.03 14.73 -52.78
C ASP A 1097 -3.10 14.53 -51.55
N PRO A 1098 -2.09 15.38 -51.35
CA PRO A 1098 -1.19 15.29 -50.20
C PRO A 1098 -1.91 15.25 -48.85
N GLN A 1099 -3.01 15.99 -48.67
CA GLN A 1099 -3.80 15.96 -47.43
C GLN A 1099 -4.48 14.60 -47.23
N THR A 1100 -4.99 13.99 -48.30
CA THR A 1100 -5.59 12.65 -48.24
C THR A 1100 -4.55 11.61 -47.84
N LYS A 1101 -3.34 11.67 -48.41
CA LYS A 1101 -2.23 10.76 -48.06
C LYS A 1101 -1.77 10.93 -46.60
N ARG A 1102 -1.62 12.18 -46.14
CA ARG A 1102 -1.31 12.49 -44.74
C ARG A 1102 -2.39 11.97 -43.80
N PHE A 1103 -3.67 12.16 -44.15
CA PHE A 1103 -4.79 11.67 -43.32
C PHE A 1103 -4.79 10.14 -43.20
N LEU A 1104 -4.49 9.40 -44.27
CA LEU A 1104 -4.33 7.94 -44.21
C LEU A 1104 -3.16 7.53 -43.29
N GLN A 1105 -2.06 8.28 -43.28
CA GLN A 1105 -0.95 8.03 -42.34
C GLN A 1105 -1.35 8.32 -40.89
N LEU A 1106 -2.19 9.33 -40.64
CA LEU A 1106 -2.76 9.59 -39.30
C LEU A 1106 -3.62 8.41 -38.83
N ILE A 1107 -4.40 7.78 -39.72
CA ILE A 1107 -5.14 6.55 -39.42
C ILE A 1107 -4.17 5.40 -39.06
N ASN A 1108 -3.07 5.23 -39.82
CA ASN A 1108 -2.06 4.21 -39.52
C ASN A 1108 -1.40 4.42 -38.14
N LEU A 1109 -1.16 5.68 -37.76
CA LEU A 1109 -0.67 6.02 -36.43
C LEU A 1109 -1.65 5.55 -35.35
N VAL A 1110 -2.93 5.92 -35.44
CA VAL A 1110 -3.94 5.54 -34.44
C VAL A 1110 -4.11 4.02 -34.34
N GLN A 1111 -4.09 3.30 -35.47
CA GLN A 1111 -4.15 1.84 -35.49
C GLN A 1111 -2.92 1.19 -34.83
N SER A 1112 -1.74 1.74 -35.06
CA SER A 1112 -0.48 1.23 -34.48
C SER A 1112 -0.40 1.52 -32.97
N LEU A 1113 -0.81 2.73 -32.55
CA LEU A 1113 -0.95 3.09 -31.13
C LEU A 1113 -1.96 2.19 -30.42
N SER A 1114 -3.09 1.87 -31.05
CA SER A 1114 -4.12 0.99 -30.49
C SER A 1114 -3.55 -0.39 -30.14
N SER A 1115 -2.79 -1.02 -31.03
CA SER A 1115 -2.20 -2.34 -30.76
C SER A 1115 -1.19 -2.35 -29.62
N GLU A 1116 -0.46 -1.24 -29.43
CA GLU A 1116 0.62 -1.16 -28.44
C GLU A 1116 0.13 -0.71 -27.07
N LEU A 1117 -0.74 0.31 -27.03
CA LEU A 1117 -1.27 0.88 -25.80
C LEU A 1117 -2.46 0.07 -25.23
N THR A 1118 -3.17 -0.70 -26.06
CA THR A 1118 -4.29 -1.58 -25.65
C THR A 1118 -4.10 -3.04 -26.10
N PRO A 1119 -3.09 -3.77 -25.60
CA PRO A 1119 -2.68 -5.08 -26.15
C PRO A 1119 -3.76 -6.19 -26.04
N LEU A 1120 -4.76 -6.03 -25.16
CA LEU A 1120 -5.92 -6.93 -25.03
C LEU A 1120 -7.24 -6.33 -25.54
N GLY A 1121 -7.22 -5.11 -26.11
CA GLY A 1121 -8.42 -4.41 -26.59
C GLY A 1121 -9.40 -3.97 -25.50
N ILE A 1122 -9.02 -4.07 -24.22
CA ILE A 1122 -9.85 -3.70 -23.07
C ILE A 1122 -9.64 -2.21 -22.78
N VAL A 1123 -10.60 -1.39 -23.19
CA VAL A 1123 -10.65 0.05 -22.86
C VAL A 1123 -11.09 0.23 -21.41
N ARG A 1124 -10.49 1.18 -20.69
CA ARG A 1124 -10.93 1.46 -19.32
C ARG A 1124 -12.34 2.09 -19.32
N PRO A 1125 -13.27 1.62 -18.46
CA PRO A 1125 -14.66 2.12 -18.45
C PRO A 1125 -14.82 3.61 -18.12
N ASP A 1126 -13.84 4.21 -17.44
CA ASP A 1126 -13.86 5.63 -17.05
C ASP A 1126 -13.67 6.60 -18.22
N TRP A 1127 -13.00 6.15 -19.29
CA TRP A 1127 -12.92 6.87 -20.57
C TRP A 1127 -14.14 6.64 -21.48
N GLN A 1128 -15.03 5.70 -21.14
CA GLN A 1128 -16.25 5.41 -21.90
C GLN A 1128 -17.49 6.15 -21.36
N ASP A 1129 -17.58 6.34 -20.04
CA ASP A 1129 -18.81 6.79 -19.39
C ASP A 1129 -18.73 8.19 -18.73
N ASP A 1130 -17.65 8.97 -18.93
CA ASP A 1130 -17.41 10.30 -18.31
C ASP A 1130 -17.66 10.32 -16.78
N ARG A 1131 -17.53 9.17 -16.09
CA ARG A 1131 -17.79 9.06 -14.64
C ARG A 1131 -16.61 9.64 -13.86
N PRO A 1132 -16.85 10.36 -12.74
CA PRO A 1132 -15.78 10.80 -11.86
C PRO A 1132 -15.13 9.58 -11.19
N THR A 1133 -13.94 9.21 -11.66
CA THR A 1133 -13.21 8.03 -11.19
C THR A 1133 -11.90 8.40 -10.49
N LEU A 1134 -11.42 9.63 -10.66
CA LEU A 1134 -10.21 10.10 -9.98
C LEU A 1134 -10.46 10.24 -8.48
N GLY A 1135 -9.44 9.89 -7.68
CA GLY A 1135 -9.52 9.89 -6.21
C GLY A 1135 -10.28 8.70 -5.58
N SER A 1136 -10.98 7.88 -6.37
CA SER A 1136 -11.58 6.64 -5.90
C SER A 1136 -10.53 5.54 -5.68
N PHE A 1137 -10.71 4.67 -4.68
CA PHE A 1137 -9.84 3.50 -4.53
C PHE A 1137 -9.94 2.64 -5.80
N PRO A 1138 -8.84 1.98 -6.23
CA PRO A 1138 -8.95 0.84 -7.10
C PRO A 1138 -10.08 -0.05 -6.58
N ILE A 1139 -11.04 -0.39 -7.44
CA ILE A 1139 -12.10 -1.36 -7.14
C ILE A 1139 -11.42 -2.49 -6.36
N GLU A 1140 -11.83 -2.69 -5.09
CA GLU A 1140 -11.13 -3.53 -4.12
C GLU A 1140 -11.32 -5.03 -4.43
N ASN A 1141 -11.22 -5.38 -5.71
CA ASN A 1141 -11.22 -6.72 -6.25
C ASN A 1141 -9.84 -6.97 -6.89
N PRO A 1142 -8.88 -7.62 -6.19
CA PRO A 1142 -7.53 -7.88 -6.68
C PRO A 1142 -7.47 -8.55 -8.04
N THR A 1143 -8.41 -9.45 -8.33
CA THR A 1143 -8.43 -10.16 -9.61
C THR A 1143 -8.71 -9.21 -10.77
N GLU A 1144 -9.67 -8.30 -10.61
CA GLU A 1144 -9.93 -7.25 -11.60
C GLU A 1144 -8.78 -6.25 -11.69
N THR A 1145 -8.19 -5.87 -10.55
CA THR A 1145 -7.05 -4.92 -10.55
C THR A 1145 -5.82 -5.54 -11.20
N ILE A 1146 -5.44 -6.78 -10.85
CA ILE A 1146 -4.33 -7.50 -11.47
C ILE A 1146 -4.61 -7.75 -12.95
N LEU A 1147 -5.83 -8.16 -13.33
CA LEU A 1147 -6.19 -8.36 -14.73
C LEU A 1147 -6.09 -7.04 -15.51
N LYS A 1148 -6.57 -5.93 -14.95
CA LYS A 1148 -6.45 -4.59 -15.56
C LYS A 1148 -5.00 -4.11 -15.64
N THR A 1149 -4.21 -4.27 -14.58
CA THR A 1149 -2.78 -3.92 -14.56
C THR A 1149 -1.97 -4.78 -15.53
N LEU A 1150 -2.27 -6.07 -15.66
CA LEU A 1150 -1.68 -6.94 -16.68
C LEU A 1150 -2.17 -6.59 -18.09
N ALA A 1151 -3.39 -6.07 -18.25
CA ALA A 1151 -3.91 -5.62 -19.54
C ALA A 1151 -3.29 -4.31 -20.03
N SER A 1152 -2.79 -3.45 -19.12
CA SER A 1152 -2.24 -2.12 -19.44
C SER A 1152 -0.79 -1.92 -19.02
N TRP A 1153 -0.04 -3.00 -18.73
CA TRP A 1153 1.33 -2.88 -18.19
C TRP A 1153 2.28 -2.06 -19.07
N ARG A 1154 2.10 -2.09 -20.41
CA ARG A 1154 2.89 -1.32 -21.38
C ARG A 1154 2.68 0.19 -21.28
N SER A 1155 1.49 0.65 -20.83
CA SER A 1155 1.16 2.07 -20.65
C SER A 1155 1.31 2.56 -19.21
N LEU A 1156 1.74 1.69 -18.28
CA LEU A 1156 1.99 2.05 -16.88
C LEU A 1156 3.44 2.43 -16.59
N LEU A 1157 4.38 2.07 -17.46
CA LEU A 1157 5.81 2.25 -17.28
C LEU A 1157 6.31 3.45 -18.12
N PRO A 1158 6.77 4.56 -17.50
CA PRO A 1158 7.11 5.80 -18.20
C PRO A 1158 8.07 5.61 -19.38
N ARG A 1159 9.26 5.05 -19.15
CA ARG A 1159 10.28 4.83 -20.19
C ARG A 1159 9.81 3.89 -21.28
N LEU A 1160 9.20 2.77 -20.91
CA LEU A 1160 8.70 1.80 -21.89
C LEU A 1160 7.65 2.42 -22.81
N ALA A 1161 6.69 3.17 -22.26
CA ALA A 1161 5.65 3.85 -23.05
C ALA A 1161 6.28 4.90 -23.99
N ASN A 1162 7.22 5.70 -23.49
CA ASN A 1162 7.97 6.68 -24.27
C ASN A 1162 8.69 6.01 -25.46
N ASP A 1163 9.48 4.97 -25.20
CA ASP A 1163 10.33 4.33 -26.22
C ASP A 1163 9.48 3.68 -27.32
N ARG A 1164 8.36 3.05 -26.92
CA ARG A 1164 7.44 2.40 -27.87
C ARG A 1164 6.75 3.40 -28.78
N VAL A 1165 6.24 4.50 -28.23
CA VAL A 1165 5.58 5.55 -29.03
C VAL A 1165 6.60 6.22 -29.96
N ALA A 1166 7.81 6.52 -29.49
CA ALA A 1166 8.88 7.08 -30.31
C ALA A 1166 9.25 6.16 -31.49
N MET A 1167 9.40 4.85 -31.24
CA MET A 1167 9.67 3.88 -32.30
C MET A 1167 8.53 3.78 -33.32
N ILE A 1168 7.26 3.84 -32.92
CA ILE A 1168 6.12 3.87 -33.85
C ILE A 1168 6.23 5.08 -34.79
N PHE A 1169 6.53 6.26 -34.24
CA PHE A 1169 6.71 7.47 -35.04
C PHE A 1169 7.86 7.33 -36.05
N LEU A 1170 9.03 6.82 -35.62
CA LEU A 1170 10.17 6.59 -36.53
C LEU A 1170 9.82 5.64 -37.68
N ARG A 1171 9.13 4.53 -37.39
CA ARG A 1171 8.70 3.57 -38.41
C ARG A 1171 7.66 4.13 -39.39
N LEU A 1172 6.90 5.13 -38.97
CA LEU A 1172 5.96 5.86 -39.83
C LEU A 1172 6.65 7.00 -40.62
N GLY A 1173 7.96 7.17 -40.47
CA GLY A 1173 8.75 8.17 -41.18
C GLY A 1173 8.83 9.53 -40.49
N ALA A 1174 8.46 9.65 -39.22
CA ALA A 1174 8.61 10.89 -38.45
C ALA A 1174 10.08 11.21 -38.17
N SER A 1175 10.42 12.49 -38.11
CA SER A 1175 11.71 12.93 -37.58
C SER A 1175 11.58 13.23 -36.09
N LEU A 1176 12.55 12.73 -35.29
CA LEU A 1176 12.56 12.92 -33.84
C LEU A 1176 13.80 13.70 -33.41
N TRP A 1177 13.61 14.81 -32.70
CA TRP A 1177 14.71 15.54 -32.06
C TRP A 1177 14.78 15.14 -30.58
N VAL A 1178 15.88 14.52 -30.17
CA VAL A 1178 16.08 14.04 -28.80
C VAL A 1178 16.99 15.02 -28.06
N GLN A 1179 16.45 15.64 -27.01
CA GLN A 1179 17.16 16.53 -26.10
C GLN A 1179 17.40 15.81 -24.77
N ARG A 1180 18.65 15.79 -24.30
CA ARG A 1180 19.02 15.22 -23.00
C ARG A 1180 19.73 16.24 -22.12
N THR A 1181 19.46 16.14 -20.82
CA THR A 1181 20.16 16.88 -19.77
C THR A 1181 20.48 15.93 -18.63
N ASN A 1182 21.71 15.92 -18.12
CA ASN A 1182 22.09 15.08 -16.98
C ASN A 1182 22.58 15.96 -15.82
N GLN A 1183 21.69 16.45 -14.95
CA GLN A 1183 22.05 17.28 -13.77
C GLN A 1183 22.92 18.50 -14.15
N VAL A 1184 22.31 19.44 -14.86
CA VAL A 1184 22.98 20.53 -15.56
C VAL A 1184 22.87 21.84 -14.77
N GLY A 1185 23.95 22.62 -14.70
CA GLY A 1185 24.05 23.83 -13.89
C GLY A 1185 25.40 23.90 -13.18
N GLY A 1186 25.40 24.38 -11.93
CA GLY A 1186 26.54 24.21 -11.04
C GLY A 1186 26.68 22.77 -10.54
N LEU A 1187 27.89 22.40 -10.17
CA LEU A 1187 28.23 21.06 -9.71
C LEU A 1187 27.63 20.78 -8.34
N ASN A 1188 27.01 19.61 -8.16
CA ASN A 1188 26.63 19.08 -6.86
C ASN A 1188 27.28 17.69 -6.67
N PRO A 1189 28.32 17.55 -5.83
CA PRO A 1189 29.06 16.29 -5.70
C PRO A 1189 28.31 15.20 -4.89
N ASP A 1190 27.18 15.53 -4.25
CA ASP A 1190 26.47 14.61 -3.36
C ASP A 1190 25.38 13.79 -4.07
N ILE A 1191 25.06 14.13 -5.32
CA ILE A 1191 24.07 13.42 -6.15
C ILE A 1191 24.70 12.85 -7.42
N GLU A 1192 24.04 11.88 -8.03
CA GLU A 1192 24.44 11.27 -9.30
C GLU A 1192 23.19 11.00 -10.16
N PRO A 1193 23.23 11.17 -11.49
CA PRO A 1193 22.05 10.91 -12.31
C PRO A 1193 21.83 9.41 -12.51
N LEU A 1194 20.60 8.93 -12.34
CA LEU A 1194 20.22 7.54 -12.58
C LEU A 1194 19.24 7.43 -13.75
N ALA A 1195 19.50 6.53 -14.69
CA ALA A 1195 18.57 6.25 -15.78
C ALA A 1195 17.25 5.66 -15.26
N PRO A 1196 16.10 5.97 -15.88
CA PRO A 1196 14.86 5.23 -15.59
C PRO A 1196 15.00 3.77 -16.03
N THR A 1197 14.44 2.85 -15.23
CA THR A 1197 14.58 1.41 -15.45
C THR A 1197 14.03 1.00 -16.80
N ASP A 1198 14.83 0.22 -17.54
CA ASP A 1198 14.45 -0.37 -18.82
C ASP A 1198 13.68 -1.68 -18.60
N PHE A 1199 12.56 -1.84 -19.31
CA PHE A 1199 11.67 -2.99 -19.19
C PHE A 1199 11.49 -3.78 -20.50
N GLY A 1200 12.21 -3.45 -21.58
CA GLY A 1200 12.30 -4.36 -22.72
C GLY A 1200 12.63 -3.74 -24.09
N ASN A 1201 13.32 -4.52 -24.92
CA ASN A 1201 14.02 -4.07 -26.13
C ASN A 1201 13.35 -4.54 -27.45
N GLU A 1202 12.03 -4.66 -27.50
CA GLU A 1202 11.34 -5.10 -28.73
C GLU A 1202 10.88 -3.91 -29.56
N ILE A 1203 10.93 -4.04 -30.90
CA ILE A 1203 10.46 -3.02 -31.83
C ILE A 1203 8.95 -3.23 -32.10
N PRO A 1204 8.07 -2.24 -31.83
CA PRO A 1204 6.63 -2.31 -32.12
C PRO A 1204 6.30 -2.62 -33.58
N GLY A 1205 5.23 -3.37 -33.85
CA GLY A 1205 4.70 -3.59 -35.21
C GLY A 1205 3.93 -2.38 -35.76
N ILE A 1206 3.98 -2.12 -37.08
CA ILE A 1206 3.12 -1.12 -37.74
C ILE A 1206 1.96 -1.81 -38.44
N LYS A 1207 0.74 -1.27 -38.30
CA LYS A 1207 -0.45 -1.75 -39.01
C LYS A 1207 -0.73 -0.87 -40.22
N THR A 1208 -1.15 -1.50 -41.33
CA THR A 1208 -1.64 -0.80 -42.52
C THR A 1208 -3.06 -1.26 -42.83
N PRO A 1209 -3.93 -0.40 -43.39
CA PRO A 1209 -5.34 -0.70 -43.64
C PRO A 1209 -5.59 -1.86 -44.61
N PHE A 1210 -4.54 -2.43 -45.22
CA PHE A 1210 -4.63 -3.56 -46.16
C PHE A 1210 -3.95 -4.85 -45.67
N SER A 1211 -3.44 -4.91 -44.43
CA SER A 1211 -2.94 -6.15 -43.84
C SER A 1211 -4.04 -6.86 -43.04
N ASN A 1212 -4.91 -7.58 -43.74
CA ASN A 1212 -5.70 -8.70 -43.23
C ASN A 1212 -5.51 -9.89 -44.16
#